data_AF-A0A8E6B8D6-F1
#
_entry.id   AF-A0A8E6B8D6-F1
#
_cell.length_a   1.000
_cell.length_b   1.000
_cell.length_c   1.000
_cell.angle_alpha   90.00
_cell.angle_beta   90.00
_cell.angle_gamma   90.00
#
_symmetry.space_group_name_H-M   'P 1'
#
loop_
_entity.id
_entity.type
_entity.pdbx_description
1 polymer ?
#
loop_
_entity_poly.entity_id
_entity_poly.type
_entity_poly.pdbx_seq_one_letter_code
_entity_poly.pdbx_strand_id
1 'polypeptide(L)'
;MADTTPLSPETVRTTPDTRYAVARGRAMPLGVSTSLDGINFCLLCRHGVAVTLVLLPLEGSEIPLAEIELHPQFHRTGDHWHVLVKGLPLDFRYGWRVSGPDGNGHRFNPKRILLDPAATILSEGAVWAGTCETDRERTGRRSVFHRSPRYDWADDHPPRIPQDESIIYELHVRGFTCHPSSKVQNSGTFSGLIEKIPYLQWLGVTAVELLPIHEFDECDCPFINPETKERNRNFWGYNTLAFAAPKAAYAARANEYGQLAEFRDLVKAFHAAGIEVILDVVFNHTGEGDDRGRTYSFRGLDNSLYYLMSPDGKKFLNFTGCGNTLNCNHPVVRELIMNCLRHWVGNMHVDGFRFDLASIFGRDKFGNVLLEPPILEMITEDGILADCKLIAEPWDAAGLYQVGHFPFGHRWQEWNGKYRDDVRRFWRGDGLAGLLASRICGSADVYEWNQRSPLHSINYVTCHDGFTLNDLVSYNRKHNLANGENNYDGMDENYSWNCGEEGPSNNPEINHLRIRQAKNLMATMLLSQGVPMILAGDEFLRTQKGNNNAWCQDNEISWVDWTLAEKNKDFLRFTREMIHLRKRHPVLHRPRFFKGEITSDWSRFGNSVPNNWRGEKISDIVWHGLEPNLPNFNTASNFLAFTLDGRMTGRETDPEYMVDSDFYVAMNASNDICRFKIPPSPTRRKWRRVADTSLESPLDFVAENTGPEVPPGSIYSVPPHAILILVSEG
;
A
#
# COMPACT_ATOMS: atom_id res chain seq x y z
N MET A 1 -59.60 33.86 -31.94
CA MET A 1 -60.08 32.51 -31.58
C MET A 1 -59.05 31.53 -32.11
N ALA A 2 -58.09 31.16 -31.26
CA ALA A 2 -57.08 30.15 -31.55
C ALA A 2 -57.31 29.05 -30.52
N ASP A 3 -57.57 27.86 -31.04
CA ASP A 3 -58.06 26.68 -30.33
C ASP A 3 -56.93 26.09 -29.48
N THR A 4 -57.17 25.99 -28.17
CA THR A 4 -56.24 25.39 -27.19
C THR A 4 -56.75 24.00 -26.84
N THR A 5 -56.27 22.99 -27.56
CA THR A 5 -56.47 21.58 -27.20
C THR A 5 -55.29 21.12 -26.33
N PRO A 6 -55.51 20.61 -25.10
CA PRO A 6 -54.44 19.99 -24.32
C PRO A 6 -54.09 18.62 -24.91
N LEU A 7 -52.80 18.39 -25.15
CA LEU A 7 -52.26 17.07 -25.48
C LEU A 7 -52.56 16.09 -24.32
N SER A 8 -53.26 15.01 -24.64
CA SER A 8 -53.54 13.89 -23.75
C SER A 8 -52.24 13.17 -23.34
N PRO A 9 -52.15 12.63 -22.12
CA PRO A 9 -51.01 11.81 -21.72
C PRO A 9 -51.02 10.50 -22.51
N GLU A 10 -50.04 10.32 -23.41
CA GLU A 10 -49.85 9.06 -24.11
C GLU A 10 -49.47 7.96 -23.12
N THR A 11 -50.31 6.93 -23.10
CA THR A 11 -50.14 5.68 -22.37
C THR A 11 -48.80 5.03 -22.67
N VAL A 12 -47.94 4.99 -21.65
CA VAL A 12 -46.79 4.09 -21.54
C VAL A 12 -47.25 2.66 -21.88
N ARG A 13 -46.59 2.01 -22.84
CA ARG A 13 -46.71 0.56 -22.99
C ARG A 13 -46.01 -0.08 -21.81
N THR A 14 -46.75 -0.28 -20.72
CA THR A 14 -46.33 -1.10 -19.59
C THR A 14 -46.40 -2.56 -20.02
N THR A 15 -45.25 -3.25 -20.05
CA THR A 15 -45.27 -4.70 -19.89
C THR A 15 -45.95 -5.01 -18.54
N PRO A 16 -46.79 -6.04 -18.46
CA PRO A 16 -47.64 -6.28 -17.31
C PRO A 16 -46.84 -6.93 -16.18
N ASP A 17 -46.04 -6.16 -15.41
CA ASP A 17 -45.56 -6.60 -14.08
C ASP A 17 -44.89 -5.56 -13.16
N THR A 18 -45.10 -4.24 -13.32
CA THR A 18 -44.35 -3.26 -12.50
C THR A 18 -45.01 -2.97 -11.15
N ARG A 19 -44.70 -3.82 -10.15
CA ARG A 19 -45.01 -3.62 -8.72
C ARG A 19 -44.46 -2.29 -8.13
N TYR A 20 -43.50 -1.66 -8.80
CA TYR A 20 -42.80 -0.46 -8.31
C TYR A 20 -43.07 0.76 -9.20
N ALA A 21 -43.35 1.91 -8.57
CA ALA A 21 -43.49 3.17 -9.28
C ALA A 21 -42.12 3.78 -9.59
N VAL A 22 -41.94 4.30 -10.81
CA VAL A 22 -40.68 4.90 -11.28
C VAL A 22 -40.85 6.38 -11.57
N ALA A 23 -39.79 7.15 -11.36
CA ALA A 23 -39.70 8.56 -11.72
C ALA A 23 -38.31 8.87 -12.30
N ARG A 24 -38.15 10.09 -12.81
CA ARG A 24 -36.95 10.52 -13.56
C ARG A 24 -35.63 10.18 -12.87
N GLY A 25 -35.53 10.33 -11.56
CA GLY A 25 -34.26 10.23 -10.83
C GLY A 25 -33.32 11.40 -11.11
N ARG A 26 -32.06 11.23 -10.71
CA ARG A 26 -30.99 12.23 -10.75
C ARG A 26 -29.72 11.61 -11.29
N ALA A 27 -28.99 12.38 -12.09
CA ALA A 27 -27.73 12.00 -12.71
C ALA A 27 -26.54 11.92 -11.73
N MET A 28 -26.73 12.28 -10.47
CA MET A 28 -25.75 12.18 -9.39
C MET A 28 -26.45 11.93 -8.05
N PRO A 29 -25.77 11.27 -7.09
CA PRO A 29 -24.44 10.63 -7.23
C PRO A 29 -24.47 9.38 -8.12
N LEU A 30 -23.30 8.93 -8.59
CA LEU A 30 -23.15 7.64 -9.27
C LEU A 30 -23.52 6.47 -8.34
N GLY A 31 -23.98 5.37 -8.94
CA GLY A 31 -24.39 4.18 -8.23
C GLY A 31 -25.78 4.30 -7.63
N VAL A 32 -25.98 3.66 -6.48
CA VAL A 32 -27.26 3.64 -5.75
C VAL A 32 -27.23 4.62 -4.57
N SER A 33 -28.29 5.41 -4.42
CA SER A 33 -28.42 6.37 -3.33
C SER A 33 -29.85 6.47 -2.80
N THR A 34 -29.98 6.73 -1.50
CA THR A 34 -31.29 6.93 -0.87
C THR A 34 -31.78 8.36 -1.07
N SER A 35 -33.08 8.50 -1.30
CA SER A 35 -33.78 9.78 -1.32
C SER A 35 -35.08 9.70 -0.50
N LEU A 36 -35.70 10.84 -0.20
CA LEU A 36 -36.98 10.87 0.52
C LEU A 36 -38.11 10.12 -0.21
N ASP A 37 -38.05 10.10 -1.55
CA ASP A 37 -39.10 9.56 -2.41
C ASP A 37 -38.89 8.09 -2.80
N GLY A 38 -37.71 7.53 -2.56
CA GLY A 38 -37.31 6.20 -3.04
C GLY A 38 -35.79 6.07 -3.21
N ILE A 39 -35.36 5.08 -3.99
CA ILE A 39 -33.94 4.81 -4.24
C ILE A 39 -33.58 5.27 -5.65
N ASN A 40 -32.57 6.14 -5.74
CA ASN A 40 -32.04 6.65 -7.00
C ASN A 40 -30.89 5.77 -7.47
N PHE A 41 -30.94 5.35 -8.73
CA PHE A 41 -29.87 4.64 -9.40
C PHE A 41 -29.30 5.54 -10.49
N CYS A 42 -27.98 5.60 -10.60
CA CYS A 42 -27.30 6.31 -11.66
C CYS A 42 -26.12 5.48 -12.20
N LEU A 43 -26.23 5.05 -13.45
CA LEU A 43 -25.18 4.36 -14.18
C LEU A 43 -24.57 5.30 -15.21
N LEU A 44 -23.24 5.27 -15.31
CA LEU A 44 -22.54 5.95 -16.38
C LEU A 44 -22.26 5.00 -17.54
N CYS A 45 -22.86 5.29 -18.70
CA CYS A 45 -22.72 4.54 -19.94
C CYS A 45 -23.00 5.45 -21.14
N ARG A 46 -21.99 5.74 -21.96
CA ARG A 46 -22.11 6.64 -23.11
C ARG A 46 -22.71 5.92 -24.31
N HIS A 47 -22.17 4.76 -24.64
CA HIS A 47 -22.45 4.08 -25.91
C HIS A 47 -23.60 3.05 -25.82
N GLY A 48 -24.11 2.77 -24.62
CA GLY A 48 -25.31 1.95 -24.45
C GLY A 48 -26.53 2.62 -25.09
N VAL A 49 -27.32 1.85 -25.84
CA VAL A 49 -28.52 2.31 -26.56
C VAL A 49 -29.81 1.97 -25.81
N ALA A 50 -29.81 0.87 -25.06
CA ALA A 50 -30.86 0.55 -24.09
C ALA A 50 -30.22 0.06 -22.79
N VAL A 51 -30.71 0.59 -21.67
CA VAL A 51 -30.22 0.28 -20.32
C VAL A 51 -31.41 -0.18 -19.48
N THR A 52 -31.27 -1.34 -18.87
CA THR A 52 -32.29 -1.92 -17.98
C THR A 52 -31.70 -2.12 -16.59
N LEU A 53 -32.34 -1.53 -15.59
CA LEU A 53 -32.07 -1.85 -14.19
C LEU A 53 -32.76 -3.17 -13.85
N VAL A 54 -31.98 -4.14 -13.37
CA VAL A 54 -32.49 -5.45 -12.93
C VAL A 54 -32.45 -5.48 -11.41
N LEU A 55 -33.60 -5.74 -10.78
CA LEU A 55 -33.76 -5.86 -9.34
C LEU A 55 -34.00 -7.32 -8.99
N LEU A 56 -33.28 -7.87 -8.02
CA LEU A 56 -33.35 -9.27 -7.61
C LEU A 56 -33.60 -9.38 -6.10
N PRO A 57 -34.26 -10.46 -5.64
CA PRO A 57 -34.36 -10.71 -4.21
C PRO A 57 -32.96 -10.91 -3.61
N LEU A 58 -32.82 -10.54 -2.34
CA LEU A 58 -31.56 -10.68 -1.62
C LEU A 58 -31.10 -12.15 -1.58
N GLU A 59 -32.03 -13.07 -1.27
CA GLU A 59 -31.77 -14.51 -1.16
C GLU A 59 -32.37 -15.33 -2.32
N GLY A 60 -31.66 -16.40 -2.71
CA GLY A 60 -32.22 -17.65 -3.24
C GLY A 60 -32.77 -17.70 -4.68
N SER A 61 -33.05 -16.58 -5.35
CA SER A 61 -33.62 -16.60 -6.70
C SER A 61 -32.93 -15.65 -7.67
N GLU A 62 -32.60 -16.16 -8.86
CA GLU A 62 -32.14 -15.35 -10.01
C GLU A 62 -33.32 -14.79 -10.83
N ILE A 63 -34.57 -15.03 -10.40
CA ILE A 63 -35.76 -14.43 -11.00
C ILE A 63 -35.85 -12.98 -10.51
N PRO A 64 -35.82 -11.98 -11.41
CA PRO A 64 -35.90 -10.58 -11.03
C PRO A 64 -37.22 -10.24 -10.32
N LEU A 65 -37.14 -9.39 -9.29
CA LEU A 65 -38.29 -8.70 -8.69
C LEU A 65 -38.92 -7.72 -9.69
N ALA A 66 -38.08 -7.09 -10.51
CA ALA A 66 -38.48 -6.20 -11.59
C ALA A 66 -37.32 -5.97 -12.55
N GLU A 67 -37.66 -5.72 -13.81
CA GLU A 67 -36.75 -5.20 -14.82
C GLU A 67 -37.31 -3.86 -15.31
N ILE A 68 -36.54 -2.80 -15.14
CA ILE A 68 -36.96 -1.44 -15.45
C ILE A 68 -36.11 -0.95 -16.62
N GLU A 69 -36.70 -0.91 -17.82
CA GLU A 69 -36.07 -0.32 -18.99
C GLU A 69 -36.09 1.21 -18.88
N LEU A 70 -34.92 1.84 -19.02
CA LEU A 70 -34.77 3.29 -18.89
C LEU A 70 -35.11 3.97 -20.22
N HIS A 71 -36.02 4.95 -20.18
CA HIS A 71 -36.37 5.74 -21.35
C HIS A 71 -35.24 6.73 -21.72
N PRO A 72 -34.61 6.63 -22.91
CA PRO A 72 -33.38 7.39 -23.23
C PRO A 72 -33.50 8.92 -23.21
N GLN A 73 -34.71 9.48 -23.33
CA GLN A 73 -34.91 10.94 -23.26
C GLN A 73 -35.29 11.44 -21.85
N PHE A 74 -35.76 10.53 -20.99
CA PHE A 74 -36.31 10.89 -19.67
C PHE A 74 -35.37 10.45 -18.55
N HIS A 75 -34.91 9.21 -18.61
CA HIS A 75 -33.99 8.56 -17.66
C HIS A 75 -32.51 8.71 -18.05
N ARG A 76 -32.15 9.78 -18.78
CA ARG A 76 -30.76 10.04 -19.17
C ARG A 76 -30.47 11.53 -19.18
N THR A 77 -29.31 11.92 -18.66
CA THR A 77 -28.76 13.28 -18.73
C THR A 77 -27.29 13.20 -19.15
N GLY A 78 -26.98 13.60 -20.38
CA GLY A 78 -25.66 13.36 -20.98
C GLY A 78 -25.37 11.86 -21.07
N ASP A 79 -24.26 11.41 -20.47
CA ASP A 79 -23.85 9.99 -20.43
C ASP A 79 -24.34 9.24 -19.18
N HIS A 80 -25.16 9.89 -18.34
CA HIS A 80 -25.67 9.34 -17.10
C HIS A 80 -27.09 8.82 -17.29
N TRP A 81 -27.26 7.51 -17.17
CA TRP A 81 -28.56 6.85 -17.10
C TRP A 81 -29.03 6.82 -15.66
N HIS A 82 -30.25 7.26 -15.39
CA HIS A 82 -30.73 7.38 -14.02
C HIS A 82 -32.23 7.14 -13.89
N VAL A 83 -32.64 6.57 -12.76
CA VAL A 83 -34.04 6.32 -12.43
C VAL A 83 -34.23 6.35 -10.92
N LEU A 84 -35.37 6.89 -10.48
CA LEU A 84 -35.82 6.80 -9.09
C LEU A 84 -36.89 5.71 -9.00
N VAL A 85 -36.71 4.74 -8.11
CA VAL A 85 -37.65 3.65 -7.90
C VAL A 85 -38.24 3.72 -6.49
N LYS A 86 -39.58 3.70 -6.41
CA LYS A 86 -40.32 3.80 -5.15
C LYS A 86 -40.81 2.43 -4.68
N GLY A 87 -40.90 2.27 -3.36
CA GLY A 87 -41.48 1.07 -2.74
C GLY A 87 -40.59 -0.17 -2.76
N LEU A 88 -39.28 -0.01 -3.03
CA LEU A 88 -38.31 -1.11 -2.94
C LEU A 88 -38.17 -1.63 -1.51
N PRO A 89 -37.83 -2.92 -1.33
CA PRO A 89 -37.50 -3.48 -0.02
C PRO A 89 -36.26 -2.78 0.58
N LEU A 90 -36.04 -2.99 1.87
CA LEU A 90 -34.88 -2.43 2.57
C LEU A 90 -33.56 -2.94 1.98
N ASP A 91 -33.53 -4.23 1.63
CA ASP A 91 -32.35 -4.90 1.12
C ASP A 91 -32.70 -5.68 -0.15
N PHE A 92 -31.84 -5.59 -1.16
CA PHE A 92 -32.00 -6.31 -2.43
C PHE A 92 -30.71 -6.34 -3.22
N ARG A 93 -30.64 -7.27 -4.18
CA ARG A 93 -29.59 -7.33 -5.20
C ARG A 93 -30.03 -6.55 -6.43
N TYR A 94 -29.08 -5.96 -7.14
CA TYR A 94 -29.35 -5.25 -8.39
C TYR A 94 -28.17 -5.36 -9.36
N GLY A 95 -28.43 -4.99 -10.60
CA GLY A 95 -27.42 -4.87 -11.65
C GLY A 95 -28.00 -4.26 -12.92
N TRP A 96 -27.19 -4.27 -13.98
CA TRP A 96 -27.50 -3.58 -15.23
C TRP A 96 -27.46 -4.54 -16.41
N ARG A 97 -28.46 -4.45 -17.30
CA ARG A 97 -28.37 -5.00 -18.66
C ARG A 97 -28.20 -3.85 -19.63
N VAL A 98 -27.22 -3.96 -20.52
CA VAL A 98 -26.93 -2.91 -21.50
C VAL A 98 -26.85 -3.54 -22.89
N SER A 99 -27.62 -2.99 -23.83
CA SER A 99 -27.43 -3.21 -25.25
C SER A 99 -26.71 -2.01 -25.86
N GLY A 100 -25.98 -2.24 -26.94
CA GLY A 100 -25.21 -1.21 -27.61
C GLY A 100 -24.74 -1.65 -28.99
N PRO A 101 -23.99 -0.80 -29.70
CA PRO A 101 -23.45 -1.11 -31.02
C PRO A 101 -22.45 -2.27 -30.98
N ASP A 102 -22.37 -3.00 -32.09
CA ASP A 102 -21.32 -4.00 -32.35
C ASP A 102 -20.10 -3.37 -33.03
N GLY A 103 -18.92 -3.97 -32.87
CA GLY A 103 -17.67 -3.51 -33.50
C GLY A 103 -16.97 -2.38 -32.75
N ASN A 104 -15.88 -1.84 -33.33
CA ASN A 104 -15.11 -0.68 -32.80
C ASN A 104 -14.74 -0.74 -31.31
N GLY A 105 -14.40 -1.93 -30.81
CA GLY A 105 -14.02 -2.13 -29.41
C GLY A 105 -15.19 -2.24 -28.42
N HIS A 106 -16.44 -2.24 -28.88
CA HIS A 106 -17.59 -2.53 -28.03
C HIS A 106 -17.69 -4.04 -27.72
N ARG A 107 -18.29 -4.38 -26.56
CA ARG A 107 -18.46 -5.74 -26.05
C ARG A 107 -19.82 -5.93 -25.33
N PHE A 108 -20.85 -5.20 -25.79
CA PHE A 108 -22.18 -5.26 -25.19
C PHE A 108 -22.79 -6.66 -25.31
N ASN A 109 -23.46 -7.09 -24.25
CA ASN A 109 -24.24 -8.33 -24.26
C ASN A 109 -25.45 -8.17 -23.33
N PRO A 110 -26.65 -7.87 -23.86
CA PRO A 110 -27.82 -7.57 -23.03
C PRO A 110 -28.35 -8.78 -22.25
N LYS A 111 -27.83 -9.99 -22.49
CA LYS A 111 -28.19 -11.18 -21.72
C LYS A 111 -27.51 -11.22 -20.35
N ARG A 112 -26.41 -10.46 -20.15
CA ARG A 112 -25.63 -10.45 -18.92
C ARG A 112 -26.16 -9.39 -17.95
N ILE A 113 -26.26 -9.76 -16.67
CA ILE A 113 -26.49 -8.80 -15.58
C ILE A 113 -25.12 -8.37 -15.08
N LEU A 114 -24.82 -7.09 -15.23
CA LEU A 114 -23.53 -6.48 -14.94
C LEU A 114 -23.58 -5.80 -13.58
N LEU A 115 -22.44 -5.82 -12.88
CA LEU A 115 -22.28 -5.09 -11.62
C LEU A 115 -22.31 -3.58 -11.87
N ASP A 116 -22.80 -2.84 -10.89
CA ASP A 116 -22.64 -1.40 -10.82
C ASP A 116 -21.18 -1.04 -10.47
N PRO A 117 -20.48 -0.22 -11.28
CA PRO A 117 -19.10 0.20 -10.99
C PRO A 117 -18.94 0.93 -9.65
N ALA A 118 -20.00 1.58 -9.16
CA ALA A 118 -20.01 2.32 -7.90
C ALA A 118 -20.64 1.52 -6.74
N ALA A 119 -20.79 0.19 -6.90
CA ALA A 119 -21.27 -0.67 -5.83
C ALA A 119 -20.32 -0.65 -4.63
N THR A 120 -20.90 -0.54 -3.44
CA THR A 120 -20.19 -0.60 -2.15
C THR A 120 -20.32 -1.95 -1.46
N ILE A 121 -21.18 -2.83 -1.99
CA ILE A 121 -21.34 -4.22 -1.57
C ILE A 121 -21.64 -5.08 -2.79
N LEU A 122 -20.98 -6.23 -2.91
CA LEU A 122 -21.36 -7.31 -3.82
C LEU A 122 -22.00 -8.49 -3.08
N SER A 123 -22.87 -9.23 -3.76
CA SER A 123 -23.41 -10.51 -3.31
C SER A 123 -22.45 -11.65 -3.65
N GLU A 124 -22.56 -12.75 -2.91
CA GLU A 124 -21.64 -13.89 -2.97
C GLU A 124 -20.22 -13.54 -2.49
N GLY A 125 -19.34 -14.55 -2.39
CA GLY A 125 -17.96 -14.34 -1.92
C GLY A 125 -17.82 -14.09 -0.41
N ALA A 126 -18.87 -14.35 0.38
CA ALA A 126 -18.85 -14.23 1.84
C ALA A 126 -17.92 -15.27 2.50
N VAL A 127 -17.78 -16.44 1.88
CA VAL A 127 -16.84 -17.49 2.30
C VAL A 127 -15.68 -17.52 1.33
N TRP A 128 -14.46 -17.31 1.82
CA TRP A 128 -13.24 -17.37 1.02
C TRP A 128 -13.14 -18.69 0.25
N ALA A 129 -13.05 -18.59 -1.08
CA ALA A 129 -13.04 -19.71 -2.02
C ALA A 129 -14.25 -20.67 -1.90
N GLY A 130 -15.34 -20.23 -1.25
CA GLY A 130 -16.54 -21.04 -1.06
C GLY A 130 -17.40 -21.12 -2.32
N THR A 131 -17.32 -20.11 -3.19
CA THR A 131 -18.11 -20.01 -4.43
C THR A 131 -17.19 -19.70 -5.62
N CYS A 132 -16.42 -20.69 -6.08
CA CYS A 132 -15.63 -20.55 -7.30
C CYS A 132 -16.51 -20.78 -8.55
N GLU A 133 -16.68 -19.75 -9.36
CA GLU A 133 -17.40 -19.87 -10.64
C GLU A 133 -16.58 -20.73 -11.62
N THR A 134 -17.22 -21.70 -12.26
CA THR A 134 -16.59 -22.58 -13.27
C THR A 134 -16.96 -22.20 -14.70
N ASP A 135 -18.17 -21.70 -14.91
CA ASP A 135 -18.61 -21.11 -16.18
C ASP A 135 -17.99 -19.71 -16.34
N ARG A 136 -17.46 -19.40 -17.53
CA ARG A 136 -16.91 -18.07 -17.85
C ARG A 136 -17.98 -17.11 -18.38
N GLU A 137 -19.10 -17.63 -18.84
CA GLU A 137 -20.18 -16.86 -19.42
C GLU A 137 -21.21 -16.40 -18.38
N ARG A 138 -21.17 -16.97 -17.17
CA ARG A 138 -22.07 -16.65 -16.07
C ARG A 138 -21.31 -16.01 -14.91
N THR A 139 -21.88 -14.94 -14.35
CA THR A 139 -21.48 -14.35 -13.08
C THR A 139 -22.66 -14.46 -12.10
N GLY A 140 -22.42 -14.96 -10.89
CA GLY A 140 -23.38 -15.04 -9.80
C GLY A 140 -23.40 -13.78 -8.93
N ARG A 141 -22.28 -13.06 -8.85
CA ARG A 141 -22.15 -11.82 -8.09
C ARG A 141 -23.11 -10.74 -8.62
N ARG A 142 -23.77 -10.02 -7.72
CA ARG A 142 -24.65 -8.86 -8.00
C ARG A 142 -24.24 -7.70 -7.12
N SER A 143 -24.53 -6.47 -7.51
CA SER A 143 -24.44 -5.35 -6.59
C SER A 143 -25.54 -5.46 -5.54
N VAL A 144 -25.28 -5.07 -4.30
CA VAL A 144 -26.26 -5.13 -3.22
C VAL A 144 -26.55 -3.72 -2.75
N PHE A 145 -27.84 -3.41 -2.62
CA PHE A 145 -28.26 -2.31 -1.79
C PHE A 145 -28.67 -2.88 -0.43
N HIS A 146 -27.94 -2.49 0.61
CA HIS A 146 -28.24 -2.85 1.99
C HIS A 146 -28.52 -1.58 2.78
N ARG A 147 -29.73 -1.43 3.32
CA ARG A 147 -30.10 -0.25 4.10
C ARG A 147 -29.66 -0.41 5.54
N SER A 148 -28.37 -0.20 5.80
CA SER A 148 -27.86 -0.16 7.16
C SER A 148 -28.29 1.10 7.91
N PRO A 149 -28.44 1.04 9.25
CA PRO A 149 -28.50 2.24 10.06
C PRO A 149 -27.23 3.08 9.86
N ARG A 150 -27.31 4.39 10.16
CA ARG A 150 -26.13 5.26 10.16
C ARG A 150 -25.08 4.65 11.11
N TYR A 151 -23.87 4.44 10.60
CA TYR A 151 -22.77 3.91 11.42
C TYR A 151 -22.41 4.92 12.51
N ASP A 152 -22.19 4.43 13.73
CA ASP A 152 -21.83 5.24 14.89
C ASP A 152 -20.32 5.31 15.06
N TRP A 153 -19.72 6.37 14.52
CA TRP A 153 -18.29 6.67 14.69
C TRP A 153 -17.94 7.12 16.12
N ALA A 154 -18.91 7.41 16.99
CA ALA A 154 -18.68 8.06 18.28
C ALA A 154 -17.75 9.29 18.12
N ASP A 155 -16.67 9.36 18.89
CA ASP A 155 -15.68 10.46 18.86
C ASP A 155 -14.48 10.18 17.92
N ASP A 156 -14.60 9.21 17.02
CA ASP A 156 -13.54 8.86 16.07
C ASP A 156 -13.12 10.06 15.21
N HIS A 157 -11.81 10.21 15.06
CA HIS A 157 -11.19 11.15 14.15
C HIS A 157 -9.87 10.55 13.64
N PRO A 158 -9.50 10.80 12.37
CA PRO A 158 -8.21 10.41 11.81
C PRO A 158 -7.04 10.82 12.73
N PRO A 159 -6.10 9.91 13.08
CA PRO A 159 -4.95 10.21 13.93
C PRO A 159 -4.05 11.32 13.39
N ARG A 160 -3.93 11.45 12.06
CA ARG A 160 -3.13 12.47 11.36
C ARG A 160 -1.68 12.51 11.84
N ILE A 161 -1.04 11.35 11.93
CA ILE A 161 0.36 11.25 12.33
C ILE A 161 1.21 12.00 11.29
N PRO A 162 2.09 12.94 11.71
CA PRO A 162 3.00 13.63 10.80
C PRO A 162 3.80 12.63 9.96
N GLN A 163 4.02 12.94 8.68
CA GLN A 163 4.69 12.02 7.76
C GLN A 163 6.07 11.59 8.24
N ASP A 164 6.81 12.49 8.88
CA ASP A 164 8.15 12.20 9.40
C ASP A 164 8.13 11.31 10.64
N GLU A 165 7.03 11.26 11.39
CA GLU A 165 6.84 10.32 12.50
C GLU A 165 6.26 8.97 12.05
N SER A 166 5.87 8.85 10.78
CA SER A 166 5.22 7.68 10.23
C SER A 166 6.18 6.48 10.12
N ILE A 167 5.71 5.32 10.57
CA ILE A 167 6.33 4.01 10.39
C ILE A 167 5.23 3.08 9.87
N ILE A 168 5.31 2.75 8.58
CA ILE A 168 4.28 1.99 7.86
C ILE A 168 4.51 0.49 8.06
N TYR A 169 3.45 -0.25 8.29
CA TYR A 169 3.46 -1.70 8.42
C TYR A 169 2.56 -2.33 7.35
N GLU A 170 3.17 -2.87 6.29
CA GLU A 170 2.48 -3.48 5.15
C GLU A 170 1.99 -4.87 5.54
N LEU A 171 0.68 -5.12 5.47
CA LEU A 171 0.09 -6.40 5.87
C LEU A 171 -1.07 -6.84 4.97
N HIS A 172 -1.28 -8.16 4.93
CA HIS A 172 -2.42 -8.78 4.26
C HIS A 172 -3.49 -9.18 5.28
N VAL A 173 -4.72 -8.68 5.15
CA VAL A 173 -5.82 -8.93 6.13
C VAL A 173 -5.99 -10.42 6.45
N ARG A 174 -6.19 -11.25 5.42
CA ARG A 174 -6.28 -12.71 5.60
C ARG A 174 -4.99 -13.34 6.11
N GLY A 175 -3.88 -13.16 5.38
CA GLY A 175 -2.57 -13.74 5.69
C GLY A 175 -2.07 -13.46 7.10
N PHE A 176 -2.39 -12.29 7.66
CA PHE A 176 -1.90 -11.89 8.98
C PHE A 176 -2.50 -12.71 10.12
N THR A 177 -3.72 -13.24 9.98
CA THR A 177 -4.42 -13.90 11.09
C THR A 177 -5.05 -15.25 10.74
N CYS A 178 -4.99 -15.72 9.49
CA CYS A 178 -5.56 -17.01 9.09
C CYS A 178 -4.80 -18.23 9.66
N HIS A 179 -3.49 -18.14 9.91
CA HIS A 179 -2.75 -19.25 10.51
C HIS A 179 -3.22 -19.51 11.95
N PRO A 180 -3.43 -20.77 12.38
CA PRO A 180 -3.96 -21.09 13.71
C PRO A 180 -3.16 -20.52 14.89
N SER A 181 -1.85 -20.28 14.71
CA SER A 181 -1.01 -19.66 15.74
C SER A 181 -1.37 -18.19 16.04
N SER A 182 -2.20 -17.55 15.21
CA SER A 182 -2.70 -16.20 15.46
C SER A 182 -3.59 -16.13 16.71
N LYS A 183 -4.32 -17.21 17.03
CA LYS A 183 -5.23 -17.36 18.18
C LYS A 183 -6.37 -16.32 18.25
N VAL A 184 -6.69 -15.67 17.14
CA VAL A 184 -7.83 -14.74 17.07
C VAL A 184 -9.14 -15.52 16.90
N GLN A 185 -10.27 -14.91 17.25
CA GLN A 185 -11.58 -15.57 17.12
C GLN A 185 -12.01 -15.70 15.66
N ASN A 186 -11.87 -14.62 14.88
CA ASN A 186 -12.29 -14.57 13.48
C ASN A 186 -11.07 -14.54 12.55
N SER A 187 -10.42 -15.68 12.37
CA SER A 187 -9.18 -15.81 11.60
C SER A 187 -9.31 -15.31 10.16
N GLY A 188 -8.38 -14.46 9.73
CA GLY A 188 -8.28 -13.97 8.36
C GLY A 188 -9.31 -12.90 7.97
N THR A 189 -9.84 -12.17 8.95
CA THR A 189 -10.88 -11.14 8.78
C THR A 189 -10.47 -9.80 9.36
N PHE A 190 -11.23 -8.74 9.06
CA PHE A 190 -11.09 -7.41 9.66
C PHE A 190 -11.22 -7.48 11.19
N SER A 191 -12.25 -8.17 11.73
CA SER A 191 -12.37 -8.33 13.17
C SER A 191 -11.21 -9.12 13.80
N GLY A 192 -10.70 -10.15 13.12
CA GLY A 192 -9.48 -10.84 13.56
C GLY A 192 -8.24 -9.95 13.58
N LEU A 193 -8.13 -8.99 12.65
CA LEU A 193 -7.04 -8.02 12.62
C LEU A 193 -7.13 -7.02 13.79
N ILE A 194 -8.34 -6.62 14.23
CA ILE A 194 -8.55 -5.78 15.43
C ILE A 194 -7.90 -6.43 16.66
N GLU A 195 -8.01 -7.75 16.82
CA GLU A 195 -7.41 -8.49 17.95
C GLU A 195 -5.87 -8.42 17.98
N LYS A 196 -5.22 -7.99 16.87
CA LYS A 196 -3.77 -7.80 16.78
C LYS A 196 -3.29 -6.37 17.02
N ILE A 197 -4.20 -5.41 17.21
CA ILE A 197 -3.84 -4.02 17.53
C ILE A 197 -2.88 -3.91 18.73
N PRO A 198 -3.06 -4.64 19.86
CA PRO A 198 -2.12 -4.57 20.98
C PRO A 198 -0.69 -4.95 20.60
N TYR A 199 -0.51 -5.90 19.67
CA TYR A 199 0.80 -6.27 19.16
C TYR A 199 1.42 -5.14 18.33
N LEU A 200 0.64 -4.53 17.44
CA LEU A 200 1.11 -3.43 16.58
C LEU A 200 1.51 -2.20 17.41
N GLN A 201 0.71 -1.84 18.42
CA GLN A 201 1.06 -0.78 19.38
C GLN A 201 2.34 -1.11 20.16
N TRP A 202 2.46 -2.36 20.63
CA TRP A 202 3.66 -2.82 21.35
C TRP A 202 4.92 -2.76 20.47
N LEU A 203 4.81 -3.17 19.20
CA LEU A 203 5.87 -3.08 18.20
C LEU A 203 6.27 -1.61 17.96
N GLY A 204 5.28 -0.72 17.88
CA GLY A 204 5.47 0.73 17.83
C GLY A 204 5.20 1.38 16.47
N VAL A 205 4.67 0.63 15.51
CA VAL A 205 4.26 1.14 14.18
C VAL A 205 3.13 2.17 14.32
N THR A 206 2.98 3.06 13.33
CA THR A 206 2.02 4.18 13.41
C THR A 206 0.97 4.14 12.30
N ALA A 207 1.20 3.36 11.25
CA ALA A 207 0.24 3.16 10.17
C ALA A 207 0.29 1.71 9.72
N VAL A 208 -0.86 1.16 9.31
CA VAL A 208 -0.94 -0.08 8.56
C VAL A 208 -1.25 0.22 7.10
N GLU A 209 -0.51 -0.40 6.19
CA GLU A 209 -0.83 -0.41 4.76
C GLU A 209 -1.44 -1.77 4.44
N LEU A 210 -2.74 -1.78 4.15
CA LEU A 210 -3.46 -3.00 3.84
C LEU A 210 -3.28 -3.32 2.36
N LEU A 211 -2.78 -4.52 2.05
CA LEU A 211 -2.87 -5.10 0.71
C LEU A 211 -4.33 -5.08 0.21
N PRO A 212 -4.59 -5.17 -1.11
CA PRO A 212 -5.88 -4.86 -1.71
C PRO A 212 -7.09 -5.44 -0.96
N ILE A 213 -7.92 -4.53 -0.44
CA ILE A 213 -9.17 -4.86 0.24
C ILE A 213 -10.41 -4.56 -0.60
N HIS A 214 -10.26 -4.03 -1.80
CA HIS A 214 -11.38 -3.92 -2.74
C HIS A 214 -11.85 -5.31 -3.17
N GLU A 215 -13.13 -5.50 -3.45
CA GLU A 215 -13.66 -6.81 -3.83
C GLU A 215 -12.98 -7.34 -5.11
N PHE A 216 -12.43 -8.55 -5.05
CA PHE A 216 -11.79 -9.28 -6.15
C PHE A 216 -12.24 -10.75 -6.16
N ASP A 217 -11.96 -11.51 -7.22
CA ASP A 217 -12.27 -12.95 -7.27
C ASP A 217 -11.06 -13.80 -6.91
N GLU A 218 -11.00 -14.32 -5.68
CA GLU A 218 -9.89 -15.17 -5.21
C GLU A 218 -9.74 -16.48 -6.02
N CYS A 219 -10.78 -16.89 -6.75
CA CYS A 219 -10.79 -18.09 -7.58
C CYS A 219 -10.32 -17.85 -9.03
N ASP A 220 -9.95 -16.63 -9.40
CA ASP A 220 -9.56 -16.28 -10.77
C ASP A 220 -8.15 -16.73 -11.18
N CYS A 221 -7.35 -17.23 -10.23
CA CYS A 221 -6.02 -17.76 -10.50
C CYS A 221 -6.11 -18.96 -11.48
N PRO A 222 -5.45 -18.87 -12.65
CA PRO A 222 -5.52 -19.94 -13.66
C PRO A 222 -4.56 -21.09 -13.35
N PHE A 223 -3.62 -20.90 -12.41
CA PHE A 223 -2.53 -21.83 -12.18
C PHE A 223 -2.87 -22.93 -11.18
N ILE A 224 -2.22 -24.07 -11.35
CA ILE A 224 -2.35 -25.25 -10.52
C ILE A 224 -1.00 -25.49 -9.86
N ASN A 225 -0.99 -25.69 -8.56
CA ASN A 225 0.21 -26.05 -7.84
C ASN A 225 0.71 -27.41 -8.36
N PRO A 226 1.96 -27.50 -8.85
CA PRO A 226 2.47 -28.73 -9.45
C PRO A 226 2.65 -29.87 -8.44
N GLU A 227 2.79 -29.57 -7.15
CA GLU A 227 2.95 -30.57 -6.09
C GLU A 227 1.59 -31.05 -5.56
N THR A 228 0.72 -30.14 -5.13
CA THR A 228 -0.56 -30.50 -4.51
C THR A 228 -1.64 -30.88 -5.54
N LYS A 229 -1.45 -30.47 -6.81
CA LYS A 229 -2.45 -30.57 -7.90
C LYS A 229 -3.74 -29.78 -7.66
N GLU A 230 -3.75 -28.91 -6.65
CA GLU A 230 -4.84 -28.01 -6.37
C GLU A 230 -4.67 -26.72 -7.16
N ARG A 231 -5.79 -26.11 -7.53
CA ARG A 231 -5.78 -24.77 -8.13
C ARG A 231 -5.29 -23.78 -7.07
N ASN A 232 -4.37 -22.90 -7.44
CA ASN A 232 -3.95 -21.79 -6.58
C ASN A 232 -5.10 -20.76 -6.43
N ARG A 233 -4.94 -19.78 -5.55
CA ARG A 233 -5.93 -18.72 -5.34
C ARG A 233 -5.27 -17.38 -5.56
N ASN A 234 -5.96 -16.41 -6.13
CA ASN A 234 -5.47 -15.03 -6.08
C ASN A 234 -5.53 -14.59 -4.62
N PHE A 235 -4.37 -14.63 -3.96
CA PHE A 235 -4.28 -14.43 -2.53
C PHE A 235 -4.17 -12.93 -2.26
N TRP A 236 -3.21 -12.24 -2.88
CA TRP A 236 -2.97 -10.81 -2.65
C TRP A 236 -4.14 -9.91 -3.03
N GLY A 237 -4.88 -10.24 -4.09
CA GLY A 237 -6.08 -9.49 -4.47
C GLY A 237 -5.87 -8.32 -5.42
N TYR A 238 -4.70 -8.19 -6.05
CA TYR A 238 -4.42 -7.19 -7.10
C TYR A 238 -5.18 -7.52 -8.41
N ASN A 239 -6.51 -7.61 -8.35
CA ASN A 239 -7.39 -7.85 -9.50
C ASN A 239 -8.84 -7.41 -9.21
N THR A 240 -9.04 -6.11 -8.97
CA THR A 240 -10.28 -5.55 -8.41
C THR A 240 -11.50 -5.67 -9.34
N LEU A 241 -12.66 -6.03 -8.77
CA LEU A 241 -13.98 -6.04 -9.42
C LEU A 241 -14.84 -4.83 -9.10
N ALA A 242 -14.80 -4.34 -7.85
CA ALA A 242 -15.59 -3.20 -7.39
C ALA A 242 -14.77 -2.29 -6.46
N PHE A 243 -14.45 -1.09 -6.93
CA PHE A 243 -13.48 -0.19 -6.30
C PHE A 243 -13.92 0.42 -4.96
N ALA A 244 -15.21 0.40 -4.63
CA ALA A 244 -15.76 0.94 -3.39
C ALA A 244 -16.31 -0.14 -2.44
N ALA A 245 -16.20 -1.42 -2.82
CA ALA A 245 -16.69 -2.52 -2.00
C ALA A 245 -15.52 -3.18 -1.26
N PRO A 246 -15.54 -3.27 0.08
CA PRO A 246 -14.58 -4.10 0.80
C PRO A 246 -14.78 -5.58 0.44
N LYS A 247 -13.69 -6.34 0.42
CA LYS A 247 -13.67 -7.77 0.17
C LYS A 247 -14.57 -8.49 1.18
N ALA A 248 -15.66 -9.08 0.71
CA ALA A 248 -16.66 -9.73 1.53
C ALA A 248 -16.03 -10.84 2.39
N ALA A 249 -15.19 -11.70 1.81
CA ALA A 249 -14.52 -12.78 2.52
C ALA A 249 -13.55 -12.32 3.63
N TYR A 250 -13.23 -11.03 3.73
CA TYR A 250 -12.46 -10.47 4.83
C TYR A 250 -13.34 -10.00 5.99
N ALA A 251 -14.68 -10.12 5.91
CA ALA A 251 -15.58 -9.81 7.02
C ALA A 251 -16.12 -11.09 7.66
N ALA A 252 -16.02 -11.22 8.97
CA ALA A 252 -16.65 -12.31 9.72
C ALA A 252 -18.18 -12.29 9.58
N ARG A 253 -18.76 -11.10 9.39
CA ARG A 253 -20.22 -10.88 9.20
C ARG A 253 -20.63 -10.77 7.73
N ALA A 254 -19.86 -11.30 6.80
CA ALA A 254 -20.15 -11.19 5.37
C ALA A 254 -21.49 -11.80 4.94
N ASN A 255 -21.94 -12.88 5.62
CA ASN A 255 -23.24 -13.51 5.37
C ASN A 255 -24.44 -12.58 5.69
N GLU A 256 -24.21 -11.53 6.47
CA GLU A 256 -25.20 -10.50 6.81
C GLU A 256 -24.98 -9.20 6.03
N TYR A 257 -24.11 -9.22 5.00
CA TYR A 257 -23.66 -8.03 4.28
C TYR A 257 -22.97 -6.99 5.19
N GLY A 258 -22.33 -7.48 6.27
CA GLY A 258 -21.72 -6.67 7.32
C GLY A 258 -20.32 -6.11 7.00
N GLN A 259 -19.77 -6.34 5.81
CA GLN A 259 -18.38 -5.96 5.48
C GLN A 259 -18.09 -4.46 5.56
N LEU A 260 -19.05 -3.59 5.21
CA LEU A 260 -18.88 -2.14 5.40
C LEU A 260 -18.81 -1.78 6.89
N ALA A 261 -19.68 -2.36 7.72
CA ALA A 261 -19.71 -2.09 9.15
C ALA A 261 -18.44 -2.64 9.83
N GLU A 262 -18.00 -3.85 9.47
CA GLU A 262 -16.81 -4.47 10.06
C GLU A 262 -15.51 -3.77 9.64
N PHE A 263 -15.42 -3.25 8.40
CA PHE A 263 -14.30 -2.40 8.03
C PHE A 263 -14.30 -1.07 8.78
N ARG A 264 -15.46 -0.45 9.03
CA ARG A 264 -15.51 0.75 9.88
C ARG A 264 -15.12 0.45 11.33
N ASP A 265 -15.52 -0.71 11.86
CA ASP A 265 -15.10 -1.17 13.19
C ASP A 265 -13.58 -1.33 13.26
N LEU A 266 -12.96 -1.85 12.19
CA LEU A 266 -11.51 -1.92 12.05
C LEU A 266 -10.89 -0.53 12.13
N VAL A 267 -11.26 0.38 11.22
CA VAL A 267 -10.69 1.74 11.17
C VAL A 267 -10.85 2.46 12.50
N LYS A 268 -12.05 2.44 13.09
CA LYS A 268 -12.33 3.03 14.40
C LYS A 268 -11.44 2.46 15.52
N ALA A 269 -11.19 1.15 15.52
CA ALA A 269 -10.33 0.52 16.51
C ALA A 269 -8.85 0.88 16.31
N PHE A 270 -8.39 0.96 15.07
CA PHE A 270 -7.04 1.40 14.72
C PHE A 270 -6.81 2.87 15.10
N HIS A 271 -7.76 3.75 14.81
CA HIS A 271 -7.71 5.16 15.22
C HIS A 271 -7.69 5.35 16.73
N ALA A 272 -8.54 4.62 17.47
CA ALA A 272 -8.53 4.64 18.93
C ALA A 272 -7.17 4.18 19.51
N ALA A 273 -6.42 3.38 18.75
CA ALA A 273 -5.07 2.95 19.10
C ALA A 273 -3.96 3.89 18.60
N GLY A 274 -4.31 4.99 17.92
CA GLY A 274 -3.37 5.94 17.33
C GLY A 274 -2.63 5.40 16.11
N ILE A 275 -3.26 4.48 15.35
CA ILE A 275 -2.69 3.87 14.15
C ILE A 275 -3.56 4.23 12.95
N GLU A 276 -2.93 4.76 11.90
CA GLU A 276 -3.59 5.11 10.65
C GLU A 276 -3.80 3.89 9.74
N VAL A 277 -4.80 3.97 8.86
CA VAL A 277 -5.13 2.95 7.86
C VAL A 277 -4.91 3.51 6.46
N ILE A 278 -3.91 2.95 5.76
CA ILE A 278 -3.60 3.22 4.36
C ILE A 278 -4.07 2.02 3.53
N LEU A 279 -4.72 2.29 2.40
CA LEU A 279 -5.18 1.24 1.48
C LEU A 279 -4.28 1.14 0.25
N ASP A 280 -3.82 -0.06 -0.06
CA ASP A 280 -3.30 -0.36 -1.40
C ASP A 280 -4.45 -0.45 -2.40
N VAL A 281 -4.43 0.42 -3.42
CA VAL A 281 -5.52 0.60 -4.38
C VAL A 281 -5.10 0.31 -5.81
N VAL A 282 -5.87 -0.56 -6.45
CA VAL A 282 -5.61 -1.05 -7.81
C VAL A 282 -6.65 -0.49 -8.77
N PHE A 283 -6.46 0.75 -9.23
CA PHE A 283 -7.30 1.36 -10.26
C PHE A 283 -6.70 1.23 -11.67
N ASN A 284 -5.46 0.76 -11.78
CA ASN A 284 -4.74 0.74 -13.04
C ASN A 284 -5.23 -0.37 -14.01
N HIS A 285 -5.85 -1.44 -13.48
CA HIS A 285 -6.52 -2.52 -14.21
C HIS A 285 -7.71 -3.09 -13.42
N THR A 286 -8.39 -4.10 -13.96
CA THR A 286 -9.54 -4.77 -13.32
C THR A 286 -9.49 -6.29 -13.45
N GLY A 287 -10.27 -6.95 -12.59
CA GLY A 287 -10.54 -8.40 -12.60
C GLY A 287 -11.23 -8.96 -13.85
N GLU A 288 -11.56 -8.12 -14.83
CA GLU A 288 -12.10 -8.59 -16.11
C GLU A 288 -11.03 -9.13 -17.07
N GLY A 289 -9.74 -8.79 -16.87
CA GLY A 289 -8.64 -9.21 -17.74
C GLY A 289 -8.80 -8.78 -19.20
N ASP A 290 -8.21 -9.53 -20.13
CA ASP A 290 -8.37 -9.33 -21.59
C ASP A 290 -9.66 -10.01 -22.13
N ASP A 291 -9.79 -10.15 -23.47
CA ASP A 291 -10.95 -10.80 -24.12
C ASP A 291 -11.22 -12.24 -23.63
N ARG A 292 -10.27 -12.90 -22.96
CA ARG A 292 -10.48 -14.22 -22.38
C ARG A 292 -11.20 -14.12 -21.03
N GLY A 293 -11.02 -13.04 -20.27
CA GLY A 293 -11.55 -12.93 -18.91
C GLY A 293 -13.09 -12.82 -18.86
N ARG A 294 -13.66 -12.91 -17.66
CA ARG A 294 -15.11 -12.80 -17.46
C ARG A 294 -15.57 -11.36 -17.61
N THR A 295 -16.80 -11.16 -18.09
CA THR A 295 -17.47 -9.85 -18.12
C THR A 295 -18.30 -9.72 -16.85
N TYR A 296 -17.79 -8.96 -15.88
CA TYR A 296 -18.44 -8.65 -14.62
C TYR A 296 -19.18 -7.30 -14.66
N SER A 297 -18.56 -6.29 -15.26
CA SER A 297 -18.95 -4.88 -15.11
C SER A 297 -18.55 -4.07 -16.35
N PHE A 298 -17.42 -3.36 -16.27
CA PHE A 298 -16.98 -2.31 -17.19
C PHE A 298 -17.01 -2.71 -18.67
N ARG A 299 -16.55 -3.90 -19.03
CA ARG A 299 -16.52 -4.42 -20.41
C ARG A 299 -17.92 -4.49 -20.99
N GLY A 300 -18.88 -5.01 -20.23
CA GLY A 300 -20.26 -5.13 -20.68
C GLY A 300 -21.02 -3.81 -20.65
N LEU A 301 -20.59 -2.88 -19.79
CA LEU A 301 -21.22 -1.57 -19.60
C LEU A 301 -20.80 -0.57 -20.67
N ASP A 302 -19.50 -0.42 -20.94
CA ASP A 302 -18.98 0.46 -21.99
C ASP A 302 -17.48 0.23 -22.24
N ASN A 303 -17.12 -0.89 -22.89
CA ASN A 303 -15.73 -1.37 -22.98
C ASN A 303 -14.70 -0.31 -23.45
N SER A 304 -14.97 0.38 -24.56
CA SER A 304 -14.04 1.36 -25.15
C SER A 304 -13.98 2.68 -24.38
N LEU A 305 -14.92 2.92 -23.47
CA LEU A 305 -14.89 4.03 -22.54
C LEU A 305 -13.98 3.70 -21.34
N TYR A 306 -14.15 2.52 -20.75
CA TYR A 306 -13.47 2.14 -19.50
C TYR A 306 -12.05 1.64 -19.70
N TYR A 307 -11.73 1.01 -20.84
CA TYR A 307 -10.42 0.41 -21.08
C TYR A 307 -9.65 1.10 -22.20
N LEU A 308 -8.32 1.06 -22.08
CA LEU A 308 -7.42 1.42 -23.17
C LEU A 308 -7.45 0.33 -24.24
N MET A 309 -7.78 0.72 -25.47
CA MET A 309 -7.90 -0.18 -26.62
C MET A 309 -6.91 0.21 -27.71
N SER A 310 -6.48 -0.76 -28.51
CA SER A 310 -5.72 -0.50 -29.74
C SER A 310 -6.53 0.43 -30.67
N PRO A 311 -5.88 1.20 -31.56
CA PRO A 311 -6.57 2.14 -32.45
C PRO A 311 -7.67 1.51 -33.32
N ASP A 312 -7.54 0.22 -33.65
CA ASP A 312 -8.54 -0.56 -34.40
C ASP A 312 -9.63 -1.19 -33.52
N GLY A 313 -9.60 -0.96 -32.20
CA GLY A 313 -10.55 -1.47 -31.22
C GLY A 313 -10.49 -2.98 -30.99
N LYS A 314 -9.47 -3.68 -31.51
CA LYS A 314 -9.42 -5.14 -31.47
C LYS A 314 -8.78 -5.72 -30.22
N LYS A 315 -7.85 -4.99 -29.58
CA LYS A 315 -7.07 -5.49 -28.46
C LYS A 315 -7.09 -4.51 -27.29
N PHE A 316 -7.02 -5.03 -26.08
CA PHE A 316 -6.68 -4.25 -24.90
C PHE A 316 -5.21 -3.84 -24.95
N LEU A 317 -4.91 -2.59 -24.61
CA LEU A 317 -3.54 -2.17 -24.31
C LEU A 317 -3.21 -2.62 -22.88
N ASN A 318 -2.04 -3.24 -22.69
CA ASN A 318 -1.67 -3.92 -21.45
C ASN A 318 -0.38 -3.36 -20.87
N PHE A 319 -0.45 -2.16 -20.28
CA PHE A 319 0.68 -1.55 -19.58
C PHE A 319 0.86 -2.08 -18.15
N THR A 320 -0.13 -2.83 -17.67
CA THR A 320 -0.22 -3.38 -16.31
C THR A 320 0.42 -4.76 -16.21
N GLY A 321 0.47 -5.50 -17.33
CA GLY A 321 0.82 -6.91 -17.35
C GLY A 321 -0.37 -7.85 -17.07
N CYS A 322 -1.50 -7.34 -16.59
CA CYS A 322 -2.66 -8.12 -16.14
C CYS A 322 -3.77 -8.30 -17.19
N GLY A 323 -3.54 -7.89 -18.44
CA GLY A 323 -4.39 -8.17 -19.60
C GLY A 323 -5.24 -6.98 -20.07
N ASN A 324 -5.58 -6.06 -19.19
CA ASN A 324 -6.21 -4.78 -19.54
C ASN A 324 -5.52 -3.62 -18.81
N THR A 325 -5.79 -2.39 -19.28
CA THR A 325 -5.44 -1.15 -18.60
C THR A 325 -6.67 -0.26 -18.54
N LEU A 326 -7.03 0.23 -17.35
CA LEU A 326 -8.14 1.13 -17.17
C LEU A 326 -7.80 2.51 -17.78
N ASN A 327 -8.76 3.11 -18.46
CA ASN A 327 -8.63 4.43 -19.11
C ASN A 327 -8.75 5.55 -18.08
N CYS A 328 -7.80 5.60 -17.14
CA CYS A 328 -7.84 6.44 -15.94
C CYS A 328 -8.07 7.93 -16.24
N ASN A 329 -7.56 8.44 -17.38
CA ASN A 329 -7.68 9.85 -17.74
C ASN A 329 -8.97 10.21 -18.51
N HIS A 330 -9.81 9.24 -18.88
CA HIS A 330 -11.10 9.55 -19.47
C HIS A 330 -12.00 10.24 -18.42
N PRO A 331 -12.66 11.38 -18.71
CA PRO A 331 -13.35 12.20 -17.70
C PRO A 331 -14.33 11.44 -16.80
N VAL A 332 -15.02 10.47 -17.38
CA VAL A 332 -15.96 9.57 -16.69
C VAL A 332 -15.27 8.64 -15.70
N VAL A 333 -14.15 8.05 -16.12
CA VAL A 333 -13.39 7.10 -15.31
C VAL A 333 -12.71 7.85 -14.17
N ARG A 334 -12.23 9.08 -14.43
CA ARG A 334 -11.74 9.99 -13.40
C ARG A 334 -12.79 10.24 -12.32
N GLU A 335 -14.02 10.61 -12.70
CA GLU A 335 -15.10 10.83 -11.74
C GLU A 335 -15.44 9.57 -10.94
N LEU A 336 -15.42 8.38 -11.56
CA LEU A 336 -15.60 7.12 -10.83
C LEU A 336 -14.49 6.93 -9.78
N ILE A 337 -13.22 7.05 -10.17
CA ILE A 337 -12.07 6.91 -9.27
C ILE A 337 -12.17 7.92 -8.11
N MET A 338 -12.45 9.19 -8.41
CA MET A 338 -12.61 10.23 -7.39
C MET A 338 -13.76 9.95 -6.44
N ASN A 339 -14.90 9.45 -6.95
CA ASN A 339 -16.01 9.05 -6.09
C ASN A 339 -15.64 7.89 -5.16
N CYS A 340 -14.86 6.91 -5.63
CA CYS A 340 -14.37 5.82 -4.80
C CYS A 340 -13.38 6.32 -3.73
N LEU A 341 -12.40 7.16 -4.09
CA LEU A 341 -11.45 7.73 -3.13
C LEU A 341 -12.16 8.57 -2.05
N ARG A 342 -13.09 9.44 -2.46
CA ARG A 342 -13.90 10.25 -1.53
C ARG A 342 -14.80 9.38 -0.65
N HIS A 343 -15.28 8.24 -1.15
CA HIS A 343 -16.03 7.27 -0.33
C HIS A 343 -15.16 6.67 0.77
N TRP A 344 -13.96 6.19 0.42
CA TRP A 344 -13.04 5.60 1.39
C TRP A 344 -12.62 6.60 2.47
N VAL A 345 -12.39 7.86 2.11
CA VAL A 345 -12.07 8.90 3.11
C VAL A 345 -13.31 9.35 3.88
N GLY A 346 -14.34 9.85 3.18
CA GLY A 346 -15.49 10.49 3.81
C GLY A 346 -16.48 9.56 4.50
N ASN A 347 -16.60 8.30 4.05
CA ASN A 347 -17.55 7.32 4.60
C ASN A 347 -16.88 6.19 5.39
N MET A 348 -15.58 5.95 5.17
CA MET A 348 -14.84 4.86 5.80
C MET A 348 -13.63 5.34 6.63
N HIS A 349 -13.35 6.65 6.66
CA HIS A 349 -12.30 7.31 7.45
C HIS A 349 -10.87 6.82 7.16
N VAL A 350 -10.59 6.37 5.94
CA VAL A 350 -9.24 5.97 5.50
C VAL A 350 -8.29 7.18 5.51
N ASP A 351 -7.06 6.99 6.00
CA ASP A 351 -6.05 8.04 6.18
C ASP A 351 -5.14 8.23 4.96
N GLY A 352 -5.11 7.28 4.04
CA GLY A 352 -4.23 7.36 2.87
C GLY A 352 -4.38 6.22 1.88
N PHE A 353 -3.67 6.35 0.77
CA PHE A 353 -3.68 5.39 -0.32
C PHE A 353 -2.27 5.16 -0.87
N ARG A 354 -1.92 3.89 -1.07
CA ARG A 354 -0.80 3.48 -1.93
C ARG A 354 -1.35 3.04 -3.27
N PHE A 355 -0.95 3.72 -4.34
CA PHE A 355 -1.45 3.50 -5.68
C PHE A 355 -0.54 2.53 -6.41
N ASP A 356 -1.08 1.34 -6.68
CA ASP A 356 -0.43 0.30 -7.46
C ASP A 356 -0.20 0.75 -8.91
N LEU A 357 1.00 0.47 -9.44
CA LEU A 357 1.48 0.85 -10.77
C LEU A 357 1.03 2.27 -11.18
N ALA A 358 1.27 3.24 -10.29
CA ALA A 358 0.74 4.59 -10.37
C ALA A 358 1.11 5.33 -11.67
N SER A 359 2.18 4.92 -12.35
CA SER A 359 2.58 5.46 -13.66
C SER A 359 1.50 5.33 -14.73
N ILE A 360 0.58 4.36 -14.61
CA ILE A 360 -0.55 4.19 -15.53
C ILE A 360 -1.53 5.36 -15.49
N PHE A 361 -1.66 6.03 -14.34
CA PHE A 361 -2.44 7.26 -14.22
C PHE A 361 -1.85 8.40 -15.06
N GLY A 362 -0.57 8.29 -15.44
CA GLY A 362 0.11 9.17 -16.37
C GLY A 362 -0.24 8.91 -17.84
N ARG A 363 -0.95 7.84 -18.21
CA ARG A 363 -1.17 7.47 -19.62
C ARG A 363 -2.46 8.04 -20.20
N ASP A 364 -2.39 8.54 -21.42
CA ASP A 364 -3.55 8.98 -22.21
C ASP A 364 -4.31 7.79 -22.85
N LYS A 365 -5.39 8.09 -23.57
CA LYS A 365 -6.22 7.06 -24.23
C LYS A 365 -5.51 6.22 -25.30
N PHE A 366 -4.33 6.68 -25.76
CA PHE A 366 -3.48 5.99 -26.73
C PHE A 366 -2.26 5.32 -26.06
N GLY A 367 -2.12 5.48 -24.73
CA GLY A 367 -1.00 4.95 -23.95
C GLY A 367 0.21 5.87 -23.88
N ASN A 368 0.16 7.09 -24.42
CA ASN A 368 1.26 8.04 -24.30
C ASN A 368 1.34 8.60 -22.88
N VAL A 369 2.55 8.92 -22.42
CA VAL A 369 2.77 9.52 -21.10
C VAL A 369 2.47 11.01 -21.15
N LEU A 370 1.55 11.46 -20.31
CA LEU A 370 1.19 12.85 -20.10
C LEU A 370 2.14 13.48 -19.09
N LEU A 371 2.52 14.74 -19.34
CA LEU A 371 3.30 15.53 -18.38
C LEU A 371 2.44 15.93 -17.17
N GLU A 372 1.22 16.38 -17.43
CA GLU A 372 0.25 16.82 -16.41
C GLU A 372 -1.04 15.98 -16.56
N PRO A 373 -1.04 14.73 -16.06
CA PRO A 373 -2.20 13.86 -16.16
C PRO A 373 -3.35 14.38 -15.28
N PRO A 374 -4.53 14.69 -15.85
CA PRO A 374 -5.62 15.31 -15.10
C PRO A 374 -6.15 14.51 -13.91
N ILE A 375 -6.06 13.18 -13.94
CA ILE A 375 -6.49 12.38 -12.78
C ILE A 375 -5.58 12.61 -11.57
N LEU A 376 -4.25 12.70 -11.77
CA LEU A 376 -3.33 12.97 -10.66
C LEU A 376 -3.50 14.41 -10.16
N GLU A 377 -3.75 15.36 -11.06
CA GLU A 377 -4.11 16.74 -10.68
C GLU A 377 -5.36 16.74 -9.78
N MET A 378 -6.43 16.06 -10.22
CA MET A 378 -7.68 15.96 -9.45
C MET A 378 -7.48 15.32 -8.08
N ILE A 379 -6.69 14.25 -7.97
CA ILE A 379 -6.41 13.59 -6.69
C ILE A 379 -5.59 14.51 -5.77
N THR A 380 -4.59 15.19 -6.33
CA THR A 380 -3.68 16.07 -5.59
C THR A 380 -4.40 17.28 -5.00
N GLU A 381 -5.31 17.88 -5.76
CA GLU A 381 -5.99 19.13 -5.41
C GLU A 381 -7.37 18.93 -4.75
N ASP A 382 -7.78 17.68 -4.48
CA ASP A 382 -9.08 17.41 -3.88
C ASP A 382 -9.12 17.76 -2.39
N GLY A 383 -10.09 18.60 -2.01
CA GLY A 383 -10.25 19.05 -0.63
C GLY A 383 -10.62 17.97 0.39
N ILE A 384 -11.22 16.84 -0.02
CA ILE A 384 -11.51 15.71 0.87
C ILE A 384 -10.24 14.89 1.12
N LEU A 385 -9.36 14.80 0.11
CA LEU A 385 -8.10 14.05 0.19
C LEU A 385 -6.94 14.89 0.75
N ALA A 386 -7.17 16.16 1.06
CA ALA A 386 -6.12 17.13 1.40
C ALA A 386 -5.22 16.71 2.56
N ASP A 387 -5.77 16.00 3.56
CA ASP A 387 -5.03 15.49 4.73
C ASP A 387 -4.54 14.03 4.55
N CYS A 388 -4.87 13.36 3.43
CA CYS A 388 -4.56 11.94 3.24
C CYS A 388 -3.11 11.70 2.78
N LYS A 389 -2.47 10.62 3.24
CA LYS A 389 -1.18 10.21 2.67
C LYS A 389 -1.39 9.65 1.27
N LEU A 390 -0.69 10.21 0.27
CA LEU A 390 -0.74 9.73 -1.12
C LEU A 390 0.63 9.14 -1.48
N ILE A 391 0.67 7.84 -1.72
CA ILE A 391 1.88 7.06 -1.97
C ILE A 391 1.77 6.46 -3.37
N ALA A 392 2.76 6.68 -4.23
CA ALA A 392 2.82 6.09 -5.56
C ALA A 392 3.77 4.89 -5.59
N GLU A 393 3.42 3.87 -6.37
CA GLU A 393 4.38 2.98 -7.02
C GLU A 393 4.70 3.55 -8.41
N PRO A 394 5.78 4.35 -8.57
CA PRO A 394 5.98 5.19 -9.75
C PRO A 394 6.64 4.42 -10.91
N TRP A 395 6.08 3.28 -11.29
CA TRP A 395 6.45 2.53 -12.50
C TRP A 395 5.27 1.74 -13.06
N ASP A 396 5.44 1.17 -14.25
CA ASP A 396 4.51 0.19 -14.81
C ASP A 396 5.22 -1.00 -15.49
N ALA A 397 4.47 -2.04 -15.82
CA ALA A 397 4.99 -3.28 -16.39
C ALA A 397 5.45 -3.13 -17.86
N ALA A 398 5.21 -1.98 -18.50
CA ALA A 398 5.70 -1.69 -19.85
C ALA A 398 7.07 -0.98 -19.86
N GLY A 399 7.69 -0.81 -18.69
CA GLY A 399 9.03 -0.26 -18.55
C GLY A 399 9.08 1.26 -18.31
N LEU A 400 7.94 1.92 -18.07
CA LEU A 400 7.95 3.30 -17.59
C LEU A 400 8.41 3.31 -16.13
N TYR A 401 9.40 4.14 -15.82
CA TYR A 401 9.97 4.27 -14.48
C TYR A 401 10.12 5.75 -14.11
N GLN A 402 9.39 6.19 -13.08
CA GLN A 402 9.20 7.59 -12.71
C GLN A 402 9.64 7.92 -11.28
N VAL A 403 10.42 7.06 -10.61
CA VAL A 403 10.97 7.38 -9.27
C VAL A 403 11.72 8.73 -9.32
N GLY A 404 11.38 9.63 -8.39
CA GLY A 404 11.85 11.02 -8.29
C GLY A 404 11.17 12.00 -9.25
N HIS A 405 10.38 11.50 -10.20
CA HIS A 405 9.79 12.24 -11.32
C HIS A 405 8.28 12.04 -11.44
N PHE A 406 7.62 11.47 -10.43
CA PHE A 406 6.16 11.32 -10.45
C PHE A 406 5.48 12.71 -10.52
N PRO A 407 4.45 12.89 -11.36
CA PRO A 407 3.75 14.16 -11.49
C PRO A 407 3.17 14.66 -10.16
N PHE A 408 3.03 15.99 -10.01
CA PHE A 408 2.51 16.63 -8.78
C PHE A 408 3.29 16.27 -7.52
N GLY A 409 4.58 16.02 -7.71
CA GLY A 409 5.46 15.40 -6.73
C GLY A 409 5.49 15.98 -5.33
N HIS A 410 5.19 17.27 -5.13
CA HIS A 410 5.17 17.91 -3.82
C HIS A 410 4.12 17.35 -2.85
N ARG A 411 3.11 16.63 -3.36
CA ARG A 411 2.03 16.04 -2.57
C ARG A 411 2.17 14.53 -2.38
N TRP A 412 3.01 13.90 -3.19
CA TRP A 412 3.08 12.45 -3.35
C TRP A 412 4.39 11.89 -2.80
N GLN A 413 4.25 10.94 -1.88
CA GLN A 413 5.34 10.06 -1.49
C GLN A 413 5.49 8.95 -2.55
N GLU A 414 6.66 8.36 -2.65
CA GLU A 414 6.96 7.32 -3.62
C GLU A 414 7.64 6.15 -2.95
N TRP A 415 7.23 4.93 -3.29
CA TRP A 415 8.03 3.74 -3.02
C TRP A 415 9.40 3.89 -3.67
N ASN A 416 10.45 3.99 -2.85
CA ASN A 416 11.80 4.23 -3.33
C ASN A 416 12.51 2.91 -3.66
N GLY A 417 12.27 2.40 -4.88
CA GLY A 417 12.95 1.20 -5.38
C GLY A 417 14.48 1.32 -5.41
N LYS A 418 15.03 2.54 -5.55
CA LYS A 418 16.49 2.77 -5.50
C LYS A 418 17.04 2.57 -4.09
N TYR A 419 16.30 3.00 -3.06
CA TYR A 419 16.64 2.72 -1.67
C TYR A 419 16.75 1.22 -1.42
N ARG A 420 15.72 0.47 -1.80
CA ARG A 420 15.68 -0.99 -1.68
C ARG A 420 16.91 -1.64 -2.31
N ASP A 421 17.17 -1.32 -3.58
CA ASP A 421 18.23 -1.97 -4.36
C ASP A 421 19.62 -1.64 -3.82
N ASP A 422 19.91 -0.36 -3.55
CA ASP A 422 21.24 0.06 -3.10
C ASP A 422 21.56 -0.41 -1.68
N VAL A 423 20.58 -0.41 -0.78
CA VAL A 423 20.76 -0.94 0.59
C VAL A 423 21.01 -2.45 0.57
N ARG A 424 20.24 -3.21 -0.23
CA ARG A 424 20.45 -4.65 -0.41
C ARG A 424 21.85 -4.94 -0.94
N ARG A 425 22.27 -4.23 -1.99
CA ARG A 425 23.59 -4.41 -2.63
C ARG A 425 24.76 -4.03 -1.74
N PHE A 426 24.64 -2.94 -0.98
CA PHE A 426 25.66 -2.57 0.00
C PHE A 426 25.88 -3.71 0.99
N TRP A 427 24.80 -4.22 1.60
CA TRP A 427 24.90 -5.30 2.59
C TRP A 427 25.25 -6.65 1.99
N ARG A 428 24.98 -6.89 0.70
CA ARG A 428 25.52 -8.04 -0.04
C ARG A 428 27.05 -7.98 -0.19
N GLY A 429 27.65 -6.79 -0.08
CA GLY A 429 29.09 -6.56 -0.20
C GLY A 429 29.53 -6.06 -1.58
N ASP A 430 28.60 -5.54 -2.40
CA ASP A 430 28.87 -5.04 -3.76
C ASP A 430 29.72 -3.75 -3.80
N GLY A 431 29.99 -3.14 -2.64
CA GLY A 431 30.45 -1.75 -2.52
C GLY A 431 29.28 -0.79 -2.35
N LEU A 432 29.40 0.43 -2.86
CA LEU A 432 28.35 1.48 -2.90
C LEU A 432 28.20 2.36 -1.65
N ALA A 433 29.24 2.50 -0.82
CA ALA A 433 29.17 3.40 0.36
C ALA A 433 28.69 4.83 0.03
N GLY A 434 29.06 5.38 -1.13
CA GLY A 434 28.56 6.70 -1.58
C GLY A 434 27.06 6.74 -1.87
N LEU A 435 26.50 5.71 -2.52
CA LEU A 435 25.05 5.65 -2.77
C LEU A 435 24.29 5.39 -1.48
N LEU A 436 24.81 4.51 -0.61
CA LEU A 436 24.25 4.27 0.71
C LEU A 436 24.17 5.57 1.53
N ALA A 437 25.21 6.41 1.49
CA ALA A 437 25.19 7.72 2.14
C ALA A 437 24.01 8.58 1.65
N SER A 438 23.75 8.61 0.34
CA SER A 438 22.58 9.29 -0.21
C SER A 438 21.26 8.66 0.25
N ARG A 439 21.17 7.32 0.33
CA ARG A 439 19.97 6.61 0.85
C ARG A 439 19.70 6.96 2.32
N ILE A 440 20.73 6.96 3.16
CA ILE A 440 20.63 7.33 4.59
C ILE A 440 20.15 8.77 4.75
N CYS A 441 20.57 9.68 3.87
CA CYS A 441 20.13 11.07 3.86
C CYS A 441 18.72 11.30 3.27
N GLY A 442 17.95 10.25 2.98
CA GLY A 442 16.59 10.37 2.45
C GLY A 442 16.53 10.57 0.92
N SER A 443 17.58 10.17 0.21
CA SER A 443 17.67 10.21 -1.26
C SER A 443 17.51 11.60 -1.86
N ALA A 444 18.27 12.58 -1.34
CA ALA A 444 18.32 13.95 -1.87
C ALA A 444 18.62 13.99 -3.39
N ASP A 445 19.49 13.11 -3.87
CA ASP A 445 19.81 12.97 -5.30
C ASP A 445 18.62 12.53 -6.17
N VAL A 446 17.56 11.99 -5.57
CA VAL A 446 16.33 11.58 -6.26
C VAL A 446 15.24 12.65 -6.16
N TYR A 447 15.13 13.31 -5.00
CA TYR A 447 13.96 14.15 -4.67
C TYR A 447 14.28 15.64 -4.48
N GLU A 448 15.51 16.05 -4.15
CA GLU A 448 15.78 17.45 -3.82
C GLU A 448 15.68 18.38 -5.03
N TRP A 449 16.03 17.88 -6.22
CA TRP A 449 16.07 18.69 -7.46
C TRP A 449 14.71 19.32 -7.82
N ASN A 450 13.60 18.70 -7.41
CA ASN A 450 12.25 19.22 -7.61
C ASN A 450 11.59 19.73 -6.31
N GLN A 451 12.41 20.25 -5.37
CA GLN A 451 11.97 20.89 -4.12
C GLN A 451 11.11 19.99 -3.23
N ARG A 452 11.23 18.67 -3.37
CA ARG A 452 10.68 17.72 -2.40
C ARG A 452 11.62 17.61 -1.20
N SER A 453 11.20 16.84 -0.21
CA SER A 453 11.89 16.60 1.06
C SER A 453 12.16 15.10 1.26
N PRO A 454 12.92 14.68 2.29
CA PRO A 454 13.10 13.26 2.61
C PRO A 454 11.79 12.49 2.75
N LEU A 455 10.72 13.18 3.17
CA LEU A 455 9.42 12.58 3.46
C LEU A 455 8.71 12.02 2.22
N HIS A 456 9.17 12.40 1.03
CA HIS A 456 8.66 11.87 -0.23
C HIS A 456 9.24 10.50 -0.57
N SER A 457 10.23 10.02 0.20
CA SER A 457 10.81 8.69 0.08
C SER A 457 10.17 7.72 1.06
N ILE A 458 9.39 6.75 0.56
CA ILE A 458 9.04 5.55 1.33
C ILE A 458 10.20 4.57 1.20
N ASN A 459 10.94 4.38 2.29
CA ASN A 459 12.09 3.51 2.36
C ASN A 459 11.66 2.12 2.80
N TYR A 460 11.99 1.12 1.99
CA TYR A 460 11.73 -0.27 2.31
C TYR A 460 12.88 -1.15 1.83
N VAL A 461 13.20 -2.19 2.59
CA VAL A 461 14.13 -3.23 2.15
C VAL A 461 13.39 -4.38 1.51
N THR A 462 12.15 -4.63 1.92
CA THR A 462 11.29 -5.74 1.53
C THR A 462 9.84 -5.26 1.53
N CYS A 463 9.03 -5.88 0.69
CA CYS A 463 7.58 -5.67 0.59
C CYS A 463 6.94 -7.00 0.16
N HIS A 464 5.63 -7.03 -0.04
CA HIS A 464 4.92 -8.23 -0.47
C HIS A 464 5.49 -8.81 -1.79
N ASP A 465 5.93 -7.93 -2.69
CA ASP A 465 6.70 -8.28 -3.89
C ASP A 465 8.16 -8.62 -3.57
N GLY A 466 8.62 -9.78 -4.06
CA GLY A 466 9.97 -10.24 -3.85
C GLY A 466 10.12 -11.09 -2.58
N PHE A 467 11.35 -11.15 -2.08
CA PHE A 467 11.67 -11.90 -0.87
C PHE A 467 11.21 -11.17 0.40
N THR A 468 10.82 -11.97 1.39
CA THR A 468 10.82 -11.57 2.82
C THR A 468 12.25 -11.25 3.29
N LEU A 469 12.41 -10.57 4.43
CA LEU A 469 13.73 -10.22 4.97
C LEU A 469 14.56 -11.47 5.26
N ASN A 470 13.93 -12.52 5.80
CA ASN A 470 14.61 -13.79 6.06
C ASN A 470 15.05 -14.47 4.76
N ASP A 471 14.22 -14.45 3.73
CA ASP A 471 14.54 -15.10 2.46
C ASP A 471 15.59 -14.32 1.67
N LEU A 472 15.60 -12.99 1.79
CA LEU A 472 16.62 -12.11 1.20
C LEU A 472 18.04 -12.46 1.67
N VAL A 473 18.19 -12.94 2.91
CA VAL A 473 19.48 -13.40 3.46
C VAL A 473 19.67 -14.92 3.40
N SER A 474 18.71 -15.66 2.83
CA SER A 474 18.73 -17.13 2.80
C SER A 474 18.71 -17.73 1.40
N TYR A 475 18.43 -16.95 0.35
CA TYR A 475 18.29 -17.45 -1.02
C TYR A 475 18.98 -16.54 -2.04
N ASN A 476 19.72 -17.11 -2.98
CA ASN A 476 20.28 -16.39 -4.14
C ASN A 476 19.34 -16.43 -5.35
N ARG A 477 18.42 -17.41 -5.41
CA ARG A 477 17.50 -17.58 -6.54
C ARG A 477 16.08 -17.73 -6.03
N LYS A 478 15.10 -17.35 -6.86
CA LYS A 478 13.68 -17.55 -6.59
C LYS A 478 13.27 -19.02 -6.73
N HIS A 479 12.40 -19.48 -5.85
CA HIS A 479 11.83 -20.84 -5.77
C HIS A 479 10.30 -20.75 -5.81
N ASN A 480 9.78 -20.30 -6.94
CA ASN A 480 8.36 -20.01 -7.20
C ASN A 480 7.62 -21.18 -7.85
N LEU A 481 8.20 -22.38 -7.90
CA LEU A 481 7.60 -23.55 -8.57
C LEU A 481 6.16 -23.83 -8.11
N ALA A 482 5.86 -23.63 -6.83
CA ALA A 482 4.53 -23.78 -6.25
C ALA A 482 3.45 -22.88 -6.90
N ASN A 483 3.85 -21.80 -7.59
CA ASN A 483 2.95 -20.88 -8.28
C ASN A 483 2.35 -21.50 -9.55
N GLY A 484 2.98 -22.54 -10.12
CA GLY A 484 2.47 -23.23 -11.31
C GLY A 484 2.87 -22.61 -12.65
N GLU A 485 3.80 -21.65 -12.63
CA GLU A 485 4.28 -20.91 -13.81
C GLU A 485 5.68 -21.36 -14.25
N ASN A 486 6.09 -22.58 -13.89
CA ASN A 486 7.42 -23.13 -14.18
C ASN A 486 8.59 -22.22 -13.72
N ASN A 487 8.40 -21.48 -12.62
CA ASN A 487 9.38 -20.55 -12.08
C ASN A 487 9.72 -19.35 -12.98
N TYR A 488 8.90 -19.05 -14.00
CA TYR A 488 9.10 -17.86 -14.85
C TYR A 488 8.66 -16.57 -14.17
N ASP A 489 7.71 -16.64 -13.24
CA ASP A 489 7.14 -15.52 -12.51
C ASP A 489 8.08 -14.99 -11.40
N GLY A 490 7.86 -13.74 -10.96
CA GLY A 490 8.70 -13.04 -9.98
C GLY A 490 10.02 -12.49 -10.55
N MET A 491 10.69 -11.62 -9.79
CA MET A 491 11.93 -10.97 -10.22
C MET A 491 13.13 -11.94 -10.19
N ASP A 492 13.96 -11.93 -11.22
CA ASP A 492 15.19 -12.74 -11.25
C ASP A 492 16.31 -12.12 -10.39
N GLU A 493 16.58 -10.83 -10.58
CA GLU A 493 17.56 -10.11 -9.76
C GLU A 493 16.88 -9.59 -8.48
N ASN A 494 17.31 -10.13 -7.34
CA ASN A 494 16.76 -9.79 -6.03
C ASN A 494 17.73 -8.99 -5.16
N TYR A 495 18.98 -8.86 -5.60
CA TYR A 495 20.10 -8.37 -4.78
C TYR A 495 20.24 -9.08 -3.43
N SER A 496 19.89 -10.37 -3.41
CA SER A 496 19.90 -11.23 -2.23
C SER A 496 21.24 -11.95 -2.06
N TRP A 497 21.47 -12.48 -0.86
CA TRP A 497 22.62 -13.33 -0.57
C TRP A 497 22.27 -14.41 0.44
N ASN A 498 22.44 -15.67 0.05
CA ASN A 498 22.10 -16.82 0.90
C ASN A 498 23.05 -17.06 2.09
N CYS A 499 24.09 -16.22 2.24
CA CYS A 499 25.10 -16.28 3.30
C CYS A 499 25.94 -17.57 3.34
N GLY A 500 25.94 -18.37 2.27
CA GLY A 500 26.80 -19.55 2.10
C GLY A 500 26.07 -20.82 1.66
N GLU A 501 24.82 -21.01 2.10
CA GLU A 501 23.97 -22.17 1.74
C GLU A 501 22.60 -21.69 1.25
N GLU A 502 21.99 -22.36 0.27
CA GLU A 502 20.68 -21.97 -0.24
C GLU A 502 19.56 -22.55 0.64
N GLY A 503 18.70 -21.68 1.17
CA GLY A 503 17.57 -22.07 2.03
C GLY A 503 17.96 -22.44 3.47
N PRO A 504 17.14 -23.23 4.18
CA PRO A 504 17.39 -23.60 5.57
C PRO A 504 18.75 -24.28 5.76
N SER A 505 19.49 -23.88 6.79
CA SER A 505 20.82 -24.43 7.09
C SER A 505 20.90 -24.92 8.54
N ASN A 506 21.64 -26.01 8.75
CA ASN A 506 22.01 -26.50 10.09
C ASN A 506 23.37 -25.93 10.57
N ASN A 507 24.05 -25.12 9.74
CA ASN A 507 25.31 -24.51 10.11
C ASN A 507 25.06 -23.27 11.00
N PRO A 508 25.48 -23.27 12.28
CA PRO A 508 25.24 -22.16 13.19
C PRO A 508 25.93 -20.86 12.75
N GLU A 509 27.09 -20.94 12.08
CA GLU A 509 27.82 -19.75 11.61
C GLU A 509 27.04 -19.03 10.51
N ILE A 510 26.45 -19.78 9.58
CA ILE A 510 25.58 -19.22 8.52
C ILE A 510 24.34 -18.59 9.14
N ASN A 511 23.68 -19.28 10.07
CA ASN A 511 22.47 -18.75 10.72
C ASN A 511 22.77 -17.48 11.54
N HIS A 512 23.90 -17.40 12.24
CA HIS A 512 24.33 -16.19 12.93
C HIS A 512 24.60 -15.04 11.96
N LEU A 513 25.27 -15.31 10.83
CA LEU A 513 25.49 -14.31 9.79
C LEU A 513 24.17 -13.80 9.19
N ARG A 514 23.21 -14.69 8.92
CA ARG A 514 21.88 -14.32 8.42
C ARG A 514 21.12 -13.41 9.38
N ILE A 515 21.10 -13.76 10.67
CA ILE A 515 20.48 -12.92 11.70
C ILE A 515 21.16 -11.55 11.73
N ARG A 516 22.49 -11.51 11.67
CA ARG A 516 23.25 -10.26 11.64
C ARG A 516 22.91 -9.41 10.41
N GLN A 517 22.85 -10.02 9.22
CA GLN A 517 22.46 -9.33 7.98
C GLN A 517 21.03 -8.80 8.03
N ALA A 518 20.09 -9.57 8.55
CA ALA A 518 18.72 -9.12 8.76
C ALA A 518 18.67 -7.91 9.72
N LYS A 519 19.46 -7.93 10.81
CA LYS A 519 19.56 -6.80 11.74
C LYS A 519 20.16 -5.57 11.05
N ASN A 520 21.19 -5.76 10.23
CA ASN A 520 21.84 -4.68 9.50
C ASN A 520 20.87 -3.98 8.54
N LEU A 521 20.11 -4.76 7.77
CA LEU A 521 19.11 -4.26 6.84
C LEU A 521 17.98 -3.50 7.56
N MET A 522 17.41 -4.10 8.63
CA MET A 522 16.37 -3.48 9.45
C MET A 522 16.86 -2.19 10.12
N ALA A 523 18.05 -2.22 10.72
CA ALA A 523 18.63 -1.05 11.38
C ALA A 523 18.95 0.07 10.37
N THR A 524 19.48 -0.26 9.18
CA THR A 524 19.73 0.73 8.12
C THR A 524 18.45 1.45 7.71
N MET A 525 17.35 0.70 7.54
CA MET A 525 16.03 1.27 7.26
C MET A 525 15.53 2.21 8.35
N LEU A 526 15.63 1.80 9.61
CA LEU A 526 15.14 2.58 10.76
C LEU A 526 16.06 3.76 11.14
N LEU A 527 17.31 3.78 10.67
CA LEU A 527 18.26 4.90 10.83
C LEU A 527 18.21 5.91 9.68
N SER A 528 17.66 5.53 8.52
CA SER A 528 17.64 6.41 7.34
C SER A 528 16.55 7.47 7.43
N GLN A 529 16.82 8.65 6.88
CA GLN A 529 15.81 9.70 6.72
C GLN A 529 14.77 9.30 5.67
N GLY A 530 13.55 9.84 5.79
CA GLY A 530 12.38 9.40 5.01
C GLY A 530 11.44 8.53 5.86
N VAL A 531 10.49 7.86 5.22
CA VAL A 531 9.44 7.12 5.91
C VAL A 531 9.69 5.61 5.78
N PRO A 532 10.03 4.89 6.86
CA PRO A 532 10.27 3.46 6.79
C PRO A 532 8.97 2.66 6.64
N MET A 533 9.01 1.62 5.82
CA MET A 533 7.93 0.63 5.67
C MET A 533 8.46 -0.77 5.96
N ILE A 534 7.78 -1.47 6.87
CA ILE A 534 8.10 -2.83 7.30
C ILE A 534 7.06 -3.79 6.73
N LEU A 535 7.52 -4.86 6.06
CA LEU A 535 6.66 -5.97 5.64
C LEU A 535 6.28 -6.85 6.83
N ALA A 536 5.00 -7.20 6.92
CA ALA A 536 4.51 -8.02 8.02
C ALA A 536 5.22 -9.37 8.15
N GLY A 537 5.72 -9.62 9.36
CA GLY A 537 6.45 -10.80 9.75
C GLY A 537 7.97 -10.71 9.57
N ASP A 538 8.49 -9.70 8.87
CA ASP A 538 9.94 -9.51 8.78
C ASP A 538 10.56 -9.17 10.13
N GLU A 539 9.82 -8.54 11.03
CA GLU A 539 10.24 -8.25 12.40
C GLU A 539 10.50 -9.51 13.24
N PHE A 540 10.05 -10.68 12.80
CA PHE A 540 10.36 -11.97 13.40
C PHE A 540 10.78 -13.02 12.37
N LEU A 541 11.35 -12.58 11.23
CA LEU A 541 11.96 -13.44 10.21
C LEU A 541 10.97 -14.44 9.57
N ARG A 542 9.79 -13.97 9.18
CA ARG A 542 8.86 -14.73 8.32
C ARG A 542 9.57 -15.16 7.04
N THR A 543 9.21 -16.34 6.54
CA THR A 543 9.76 -16.92 5.31
C THR A 543 8.65 -17.33 4.36
N GLN A 544 8.88 -17.14 3.06
CA GLN A 544 8.10 -17.70 1.96
C GLN A 544 8.82 -18.89 1.32
N LYS A 545 9.79 -19.48 2.03
CA LYS A 545 10.61 -20.62 1.58
C LYS A 545 11.34 -20.35 0.28
N GLY A 546 11.74 -19.09 0.04
CA GLY A 546 12.40 -18.68 -1.20
C GLY A 546 11.44 -18.42 -2.37
N ASN A 547 10.12 -18.45 -2.15
CA ASN A 547 9.17 -17.93 -3.13
C ASN A 547 9.15 -16.40 -3.04
N ASN A 548 9.59 -15.72 -4.10
CA ASN A 548 9.67 -14.26 -4.15
C ASN A 548 8.46 -13.60 -4.84
N ASN A 549 7.39 -14.37 -5.09
CA ASN A 549 6.19 -13.90 -5.76
C ASN A 549 4.99 -14.72 -5.27
N ALA A 550 4.75 -14.73 -3.96
CA ALA A 550 3.76 -15.61 -3.34
C ALA A 550 2.30 -15.13 -3.54
N TRP A 551 2.02 -14.45 -4.66
CA TRP A 551 0.75 -13.82 -5.01
C TRP A 551 -0.44 -14.77 -5.03
N CYS A 552 -0.17 -16.04 -5.35
CA CYS A 552 -1.20 -17.05 -5.50
C CYS A 552 -1.24 -18.12 -4.39
N GLN A 553 -0.47 -17.91 -3.32
CA GLN A 553 -0.27 -18.91 -2.26
C GLN A 553 -1.13 -18.61 -1.03
N ASP A 554 -2.40 -19.03 -1.02
CA ASP A 554 -3.23 -19.04 0.20
C ASP A 554 -2.93 -20.28 1.06
N ASN A 555 -1.72 -20.35 1.61
CA ASN A 555 -1.23 -21.44 2.46
C ASN A 555 -0.04 -20.98 3.31
N GLU A 556 0.61 -21.90 4.01
CA GLU A 556 1.73 -21.64 4.93
C GLU A 556 2.96 -20.99 4.28
N ILE A 557 3.03 -20.88 2.96
CA ILE A 557 4.05 -20.05 2.28
C ILE A 557 3.81 -18.56 2.58
N SER A 558 2.56 -18.10 2.49
CA SER A 558 2.24 -16.67 2.65
C SER A 558 1.63 -16.32 4.00
N TRP A 559 1.04 -17.29 4.70
CA TRP A 559 0.42 -17.04 6.00
C TRP A 559 1.46 -16.64 7.05
N VAL A 560 1.09 -15.70 7.92
CA VAL A 560 1.94 -15.28 9.03
C VAL A 560 1.87 -16.33 10.14
N ASP A 561 2.94 -17.11 10.28
CA ASP A 561 3.10 -18.01 11.42
C ASP A 561 3.63 -17.27 12.65
N TRP A 562 2.72 -16.96 13.56
CA TRP A 562 3.01 -16.32 14.85
C TRP A 562 3.87 -17.15 15.80
N THR A 563 4.12 -18.44 15.55
CA THR A 563 5.11 -19.19 16.35
C THR A 563 6.53 -18.65 16.13
N LEU A 564 6.79 -18.01 14.98
CA LEU A 564 8.07 -17.38 14.67
C LEU A 564 8.37 -16.19 15.60
N ALA A 565 7.34 -15.48 16.08
CA ALA A 565 7.51 -14.39 17.04
C ALA A 565 8.14 -14.86 18.35
N GLU A 566 7.78 -16.05 18.85
CA GLU A 566 8.42 -16.65 20.02
C GLU A 566 9.78 -17.26 19.67
N LYS A 567 9.87 -17.99 18.56
CA LYS A 567 11.11 -18.62 18.10
C LYS A 567 12.23 -17.62 17.89
N ASN A 568 11.91 -16.46 17.32
CA ASN A 568 12.84 -15.40 16.94
C ASN A 568 12.68 -14.16 17.84
N LYS A 569 12.24 -14.34 19.10
CA LYS A 569 11.95 -13.24 20.03
C LYS A 569 13.10 -12.27 20.25
N ASP A 570 14.35 -12.74 20.11
CA ASP A 570 15.53 -11.91 20.21
C ASP A 570 15.64 -10.91 19.06
N PHE A 571 15.35 -11.37 17.84
CA PHE A 571 15.29 -10.49 16.66
C PHE A 571 14.08 -9.55 16.72
N LEU A 572 12.93 -10.06 17.20
CA LEU A 572 11.74 -9.25 17.41
C LEU A 572 11.98 -8.13 18.42
N ARG A 573 12.64 -8.43 19.55
CA ARG A 573 13.06 -7.43 20.52
C ARG A 573 13.97 -6.40 19.85
N PHE A 574 14.99 -6.81 19.12
CA PHE A 574 15.89 -5.89 18.42
C PHE A 574 15.13 -4.95 17.47
N THR A 575 14.24 -5.48 16.63
CA THR A 575 13.43 -4.67 15.71
C THR A 575 12.57 -3.66 16.45
N ARG A 576 11.87 -4.08 17.51
CA ARG A 576 11.09 -3.21 18.37
C ARG A 576 11.95 -2.10 18.98
N GLU A 577 13.09 -2.43 19.58
CA GLU A 577 13.96 -1.43 20.19
C GLU A 577 14.51 -0.42 19.16
N MET A 578 14.79 -0.86 17.92
CA MET A 578 15.16 0.06 16.82
C MET A 578 14.00 0.98 16.41
N ILE A 579 12.76 0.48 16.35
CA ILE A 579 11.56 1.31 16.09
C ILE A 579 11.42 2.37 17.18
N HIS A 580 11.49 1.97 18.45
CA HIS A 580 11.35 2.90 19.57
C HIS A 580 12.54 3.85 19.68
N LEU A 581 13.76 3.45 19.29
CA LEU A 581 14.90 4.34 19.15
C LEU A 581 14.59 5.43 18.12
N ARG A 582 14.16 5.05 16.91
CA ARG A 582 13.77 6.03 15.88
C ARG A 582 12.75 7.03 16.43
N LYS A 583 11.66 6.56 17.05
CA LYS A 583 10.58 7.42 17.58
C LYS A 583 11.03 8.39 18.67
N ARG A 584 12.06 8.05 19.45
CA ARG A 584 12.57 8.92 20.53
C ARG A 584 13.44 10.06 20.01
N HIS A 585 13.98 9.95 18.80
CA HIS A 585 15.07 10.80 18.32
C HIS A 585 14.72 11.50 17.01
N PRO A 586 14.24 12.77 17.07
CA PRO A 586 13.96 13.59 15.89
C PRO A 586 15.10 13.70 14.89
N VAL A 587 16.36 13.54 15.31
CA VAL A 587 17.51 13.54 14.39
C VAL A 587 17.47 12.39 13.37
N LEU A 588 16.74 11.30 13.65
CA LEU A 588 16.58 10.14 12.76
C LEU A 588 15.39 10.27 11.79
N HIS A 589 14.51 11.25 11.99
CA HIS A 589 13.30 11.38 11.20
C HIS A 589 12.97 12.84 10.87
N ARG A 590 13.89 13.47 10.14
CA ARG A 590 13.87 14.88 9.83
C ARG A 590 12.88 15.21 8.71
N PRO A 591 12.20 16.37 8.78
CA PRO A 591 11.36 16.85 7.68
C PRO A 591 12.18 17.46 6.52
N ARG A 592 13.50 17.66 6.69
CA ARG A 592 14.39 18.36 5.74
C ARG A 592 15.69 17.60 5.54
N PHE A 593 16.26 17.68 4.34
CA PHE A 593 17.55 17.07 4.01
C PHE A 593 18.67 17.56 4.92
N PHE A 594 19.67 16.69 5.10
CA PHE A 594 20.96 17.09 5.64
C PHE A 594 21.71 17.96 4.64
N LYS A 595 22.41 18.99 5.12
CA LYS A 595 23.27 19.85 4.30
C LYS A 595 24.73 19.42 4.33
N GLY A 596 25.21 18.92 5.47
CA GLY A 596 26.62 18.58 5.69
C GLY A 596 27.56 19.79 5.66
N GLU A 597 27.02 21.01 5.74
CA GLU A 597 27.79 22.24 5.76
C GLU A 597 28.20 22.61 7.18
N ILE A 598 29.48 22.94 7.36
CA ILE A 598 29.97 23.49 8.63
C ILE A 598 29.51 24.95 8.72
N THR A 599 28.68 25.26 9.71
CA THR A 599 28.15 26.60 9.95
C THR A 599 28.46 27.12 11.36
N SER A 600 28.47 28.44 11.49
CA SER A 600 28.48 29.17 12.77
C SER A 600 27.25 30.06 12.90
N ASP A 601 26.24 29.85 12.04
CA ASP A 601 24.94 30.53 12.13
C ASP A 601 24.07 29.86 13.18
N TRP A 602 23.94 30.53 14.33
CA TRP A 602 23.12 30.10 15.46
C TRP A 602 21.74 30.77 15.50
N SER A 603 21.38 31.56 14.49
CA SER A 603 20.13 32.32 14.47
C SER A 603 18.87 31.43 14.53
N ARG A 604 18.98 30.22 14.00
CA ARG A 604 17.86 29.26 13.87
C ARG A 604 17.45 28.58 15.17
N PHE A 605 18.28 28.66 16.21
CA PHE A 605 18.07 27.95 17.48
C PHE A 605 17.35 28.80 18.54
N GLY A 606 16.99 30.05 18.22
CA GLY A 606 16.36 30.98 19.17
C GLY A 606 17.12 31.05 20.50
N ASN A 607 16.41 30.90 21.62
CA ASN A 607 16.97 30.77 22.98
C ASN A 607 17.01 29.32 23.48
N SER A 608 16.66 28.34 22.65
CA SER A 608 16.48 26.93 23.06
C SER A 608 17.80 26.17 23.27
N VAL A 609 18.93 26.77 22.86
CA VAL A 609 20.27 26.20 23.05
C VAL A 609 21.07 27.00 24.10
N PRO A 610 21.73 26.33 25.07
CA PRO A 610 22.59 26.97 26.08
C PRO A 610 23.70 27.85 25.49
N ASN A 611 24.04 28.94 26.19
CA ASN A 611 25.04 29.91 25.74
C ASN A 611 26.46 29.34 25.58
N ASN A 612 26.81 28.29 26.32
CA ASN A 612 28.13 27.65 26.25
C ASN A 612 28.36 26.85 24.96
N TRP A 613 27.31 26.51 24.20
CA TRP A 613 27.45 25.87 22.88
C TRP A 613 27.44 26.88 21.74
N ARG A 614 26.99 28.12 21.98
CA ARG A 614 26.95 29.16 20.94
C ARG A 614 28.36 29.56 20.52
N GLY A 615 28.55 29.72 19.21
CA GLY A 615 29.84 30.09 18.61
C GLY A 615 30.72 28.89 18.23
N GLU A 616 30.30 27.66 18.55
CA GLU A 616 30.92 26.47 17.98
C GLU A 616 30.60 26.34 16.48
N LYS A 617 31.47 25.62 15.76
CA LYS A 617 31.21 25.18 14.39
C LYS A 617 30.40 23.90 14.44
N ILE A 618 29.24 23.89 13.82
CA ILE A 618 28.29 22.76 13.82
C ILE A 618 28.01 22.28 12.40
N SER A 619 27.65 21.01 12.26
CA SER A 619 27.18 20.39 11.02
C SER A 619 26.13 19.36 11.41
N ASP A 620 25.07 19.24 10.63
CA ASP A 620 23.97 18.31 10.90
C ASP A 620 24.36 16.85 10.71
N ILE A 621 25.25 16.59 9.76
CA ILE A 621 25.91 15.31 9.54
C ILE A 621 27.40 15.51 9.27
N VAL A 622 28.23 14.58 9.73
CA VAL A 622 29.64 14.48 9.33
C VAL A 622 29.97 13.05 8.96
N TRP A 623 30.51 12.85 7.77
CA TRP A 623 30.90 11.54 7.28
C TRP A 623 32.33 11.18 7.68
N HIS A 624 32.55 9.90 7.94
CA HIS A 624 33.82 9.34 8.38
C HIS A 624 34.14 8.04 7.61
N GLY A 625 35.40 7.65 7.64
CA GLY A 625 35.85 6.32 7.25
C GLY A 625 36.34 5.57 8.49
N LEU A 626 37.40 4.78 8.32
CA LEU A 626 38.09 4.16 9.47
C LEU A 626 38.73 5.23 10.39
N GLU A 627 39.10 6.37 9.82
CA GLU A 627 39.56 7.56 10.54
C GLU A 627 38.48 8.67 10.51
N PRO A 628 38.35 9.47 11.59
CA PRO A 628 37.42 10.60 11.64
C PRO A 628 37.63 11.58 10.49
N ASN A 629 36.52 12.00 9.89
CA ASN A 629 36.43 13.01 8.82
C ASN A 629 37.14 12.62 7.51
N LEU A 630 37.46 11.34 7.33
CA LEU A 630 38.07 10.79 6.11
C LEU A 630 37.16 9.71 5.49
N PRO A 631 35.96 10.08 4.97
CA PRO A 631 35.05 9.11 4.37
C PRO A 631 35.61 8.52 3.08
N ASN A 632 35.21 7.27 2.78
CA ASN A 632 35.51 6.61 1.51
C ASN A 632 34.21 6.35 0.73
N PHE A 633 33.86 7.28 -0.16
CA PHE A 633 32.68 7.17 -1.03
C PHE A 633 32.95 6.47 -2.35
N ASN A 634 34.10 5.81 -2.51
CA ASN A 634 34.37 5.01 -3.70
C ASN A 634 33.28 3.93 -3.85
N THR A 635 32.85 3.66 -5.08
CA THR A 635 31.84 2.64 -5.39
C THR A 635 32.28 1.24 -5.00
N ALA A 636 33.58 0.97 -4.82
CA ALA A 636 34.10 -0.30 -4.30
C ALA A 636 34.18 -0.35 -2.76
N SER A 637 33.85 0.74 -2.05
CA SER A 637 33.92 0.78 -0.58
C SER A 637 32.76 0.04 0.07
N ASN A 638 33.09 -0.85 1.01
CA ASN A 638 32.16 -1.69 1.77
C ASN A 638 32.03 -1.26 3.24
N PHE A 639 32.46 -0.04 3.58
CA PHE A 639 32.28 0.52 4.90
C PHE A 639 31.93 1.99 4.83
N LEU A 640 31.18 2.45 5.84
CA LEU A 640 30.74 3.83 5.97
C LEU A 640 30.56 4.15 7.46
N ALA A 641 30.89 5.37 7.88
CA ALA A 641 30.54 5.85 9.20
C ALA A 641 30.08 7.32 9.15
N PHE A 642 29.26 7.73 10.11
CA PHE A 642 28.80 9.11 10.22
C PHE A 642 28.48 9.50 11.66
N THR A 643 28.54 10.80 11.94
CA THR A 643 27.95 11.41 13.13
C THR A 643 26.75 12.28 12.76
N LEU A 644 25.73 12.29 13.62
CA LEU A 644 24.62 13.25 13.59
C LEU A 644 24.71 14.14 14.83
N ASP A 645 24.52 15.44 14.65
CA ASP A 645 24.49 16.42 15.74
C ASP A 645 23.06 16.56 16.26
N GLY A 646 22.82 16.17 17.51
CA GLY A 646 21.49 16.18 18.14
C GLY A 646 20.93 17.58 18.34
N ARG A 647 21.75 18.63 18.21
CA ARG A 647 21.26 20.01 18.17
C ARG A 647 20.58 20.31 16.83
N MET A 648 21.01 19.67 15.74
CA MET A 648 20.48 19.94 14.42
C MET A 648 19.50 18.85 14.01
N THR A 649 18.24 18.92 14.45
CA THR A 649 17.18 17.94 14.15
C THR A 649 16.36 18.28 12.90
N GLY A 650 16.63 19.41 12.23
CA GLY A 650 15.82 19.94 11.13
C GLY A 650 14.53 20.64 11.57
N ARG A 651 14.26 20.62 12.89
CA ARG A 651 13.09 21.17 13.58
C ARG A 651 13.49 22.31 14.53
N GLU A 652 14.66 22.93 14.34
CA GLU A 652 15.23 23.91 15.28
C GLU A 652 14.37 25.18 15.42
N THR A 653 13.52 25.43 14.44
CA THR A 653 12.56 26.55 14.41
C THR A 653 11.22 26.24 15.06
N ASP A 654 10.99 24.99 15.46
CA ASP A 654 9.71 24.54 16.00
C ASP A 654 9.55 25.01 17.46
N PRO A 655 8.35 25.41 17.90
CA PRO A 655 8.13 25.88 19.27
C PRO A 655 8.49 24.85 20.36
N GLU A 656 8.36 23.55 20.04
CA GLU A 656 8.60 22.43 20.94
C GLU A 656 10.01 21.83 20.79
N TYR A 657 10.89 22.49 20.02
CA TYR A 657 12.24 22.00 19.77
C TYR A 657 13.01 21.78 21.08
N MET A 658 13.57 20.58 21.20
CA MET A 658 14.51 20.17 22.23
C MET A 658 15.77 19.62 21.58
N VAL A 659 16.92 19.86 22.21
CA VAL A 659 18.18 19.27 21.78
C VAL A 659 18.11 17.75 21.99
N ASP A 660 18.36 17.01 20.93
CA ASP A 660 18.41 15.56 20.91
C ASP A 660 19.82 15.04 21.29
N SER A 661 19.96 13.73 21.41
CA SER A 661 21.25 13.05 21.52
C SER A 661 22.01 13.06 20.19
N ASP A 662 23.33 13.11 20.24
CA ASP A 662 24.18 12.86 19.08
C ASP A 662 24.19 11.36 18.75
N PHE A 663 24.44 11.04 17.48
CA PHE A 663 24.60 9.67 17.00
C PHE A 663 25.96 9.48 16.34
N TYR A 664 26.57 8.31 16.53
CA TYR A 664 27.64 7.81 15.69
C TYR A 664 27.28 6.42 15.20
N VAL A 665 27.28 6.23 13.89
CA VAL A 665 26.98 4.94 13.26
C VAL A 665 28.17 4.52 12.42
N ALA A 666 28.62 3.28 12.59
CA ALA A 666 29.63 2.65 11.75
C ALA A 666 29.09 1.36 11.15
N MET A 667 29.22 1.21 9.83
CA MET A 667 28.65 0.14 9.03
C MET A 667 29.78 -0.56 8.29
N ASN A 668 29.90 -1.88 8.46
CA ASN A 668 30.88 -2.71 7.80
C ASN A 668 30.19 -3.84 7.04
N ALA A 669 30.07 -3.73 5.72
CA ALA A 669 29.59 -4.78 4.82
C ALA A 669 30.75 -5.56 4.16
N SER A 670 31.99 -5.35 4.61
CA SER A 670 33.14 -6.10 4.11
C SER A 670 33.25 -7.48 4.78
N ASN A 671 34.09 -8.33 4.19
CA ASN A 671 34.43 -9.64 4.75
C ASN A 671 35.53 -9.58 5.82
N ASP A 672 36.09 -8.39 6.09
CA ASP A 672 37.17 -8.17 7.04
C ASP A 672 36.69 -7.37 8.25
N ILE A 673 37.46 -7.42 9.34
CA ILE A 673 37.21 -6.55 10.50
C ILE A 673 37.61 -5.13 10.15
N CYS A 674 36.68 -4.18 10.26
CA CYS A 674 36.97 -2.76 10.15
C CYS A 674 37.24 -2.16 11.52
N ARG A 675 38.37 -1.42 11.64
CA ARG A 675 38.77 -0.76 12.88
C ARG A 675 38.46 0.74 12.78
N PHE A 676 37.35 1.16 13.37
CA PHE A 676 36.90 2.54 13.35
C PHE A 676 37.46 3.29 14.56
N LYS A 677 38.10 4.42 14.32
CA LYS A 677 38.50 5.34 15.38
C LYS A 677 37.35 6.29 15.68
N ILE A 678 36.88 6.27 16.93
CA ILE A 678 35.65 6.94 17.36
C ILE A 678 35.89 8.46 17.50
N PRO A 679 35.14 9.33 16.81
CA PRO A 679 35.26 10.78 16.99
C PRO A 679 34.68 11.23 18.34
N PRO A 680 35.05 12.41 18.86
CA PRO A 680 34.25 13.06 19.90
C PRO A 680 32.83 13.34 19.39
N SER A 681 31.84 13.22 20.27
CA SER A 681 30.48 13.66 19.95
C SER A 681 30.44 15.17 19.69
N PRO A 682 29.56 15.63 18.78
CA PRO A 682 29.34 17.06 18.52
C PRO A 682 29.12 17.89 19.79
N THR A 683 28.33 17.39 20.73
CA THR A 683 28.01 18.06 22.01
C THR A 683 29.02 17.77 23.12
N ARG A 684 30.09 17.01 22.84
CA ARG A 684 31.11 16.54 23.81
C ARG A 684 30.58 15.66 24.94
N ARG A 685 29.32 15.22 24.84
CA ARG A 685 28.73 14.24 25.74
C ARG A 685 29.31 12.84 25.49
N LYS A 686 29.24 11.96 26.49
CA LYS A 686 29.86 10.63 26.41
C LYS A 686 29.10 9.74 25.43
N TRP A 687 29.83 8.99 24.61
CA TRP A 687 29.23 7.95 23.77
C TRP A 687 28.89 6.71 24.59
N ARG A 688 27.68 6.20 24.36
CA ARG A 688 27.19 4.93 24.88
C ARG A 688 26.89 4.01 23.71
N ARG A 689 27.38 2.77 23.75
CA ARG A 689 27.00 1.78 22.74
C ARG A 689 25.56 1.36 22.98
N VAL A 690 24.69 1.69 22.03
CA VAL A 690 23.27 1.32 22.06
C VAL A 690 23.03 0.05 21.28
N ALA A 691 23.61 -0.09 20.10
CA ALA A 691 23.48 -1.32 19.32
C ALA A 691 24.80 -1.77 18.70
N ASP A 692 24.99 -3.09 18.62
CA ASP A 692 26.08 -3.73 17.90
C ASP A 692 25.57 -5.07 17.38
N THR A 693 25.29 -5.14 16.08
CA THR A 693 24.61 -6.30 15.48
C THR A 693 25.45 -7.56 15.52
N SER A 694 26.76 -7.46 15.82
CA SER A 694 27.65 -8.60 15.95
C SER A 694 27.51 -9.34 17.28
N LEU A 695 26.87 -8.74 18.29
CA LEU A 695 26.67 -9.33 19.61
C LEU A 695 25.41 -10.19 19.66
N GLU A 696 25.35 -11.07 20.66
CA GLU A 696 24.16 -11.87 20.96
C GLU A 696 23.14 -11.04 21.76
N SER A 697 21.86 -11.37 21.60
CA SER A 697 20.80 -10.79 22.42
C SER A 697 20.97 -11.15 23.90
N PRO A 698 20.75 -10.23 24.85
CA PRO A 698 20.23 -8.87 24.66
C PRO A 698 21.31 -7.79 24.49
N LEU A 699 22.59 -8.14 24.29
CA LEU A 699 23.70 -7.18 24.23
C LEU A 699 23.87 -6.47 22.88
N ASP A 700 23.25 -7.02 21.84
CA ASP A 700 23.08 -6.44 20.50
C ASP A 700 22.28 -5.14 20.48
N PHE A 701 21.41 -4.91 21.46
CA PHE A 701 20.74 -3.64 21.72
C PHE A 701 20.51 -3.44 23.22
N VAL A 702 21.11 -2.41 23.79
CA VAL A 702 20.99 -2.02 25.21
C VAL A 702 20.47 -0.59 25.35
N ALA A 703 19.83 -0.28 26.47
CA ALA A 703 19.28 1.06 26.70
C ALA A 703 20.38 2.13 26.74
N GLU A 704 20.07 3.31 26.18
CA GLU A 704 20.99 4.44 25.99
C GLU A 704 21.76 4.84 27.26
N ASN A 705 21.10 4.78 28.43
CA ASN A 705 21.69 5.12 29.72
C ASN A 705 22.51 3.99 30.39
N THR A 706 22.40 2.76 29.90
CA THR A 706 23.07 1.58 30.48
C THR A 706 24.18 1.00 29.60
N GLY A 707 24.26 1.45 28.34
CA GLY A 707 25.27 0.99 27.40
C GLY A 707 26.70 1.23 27.89
N PRO A 708 27.66 0.36 27.51
CA PRO A 708 29.06 0.59 27.84
C PRO A 708 29.54 1.91 27.23
N GLU A 709 30.32 2.68 28.02
CA GLU A 709 30.94 3.91 27.55
C GLU A 709 32.00 3.59 26.50
N VAL A 710 32.01 4.34 25.39
CA VAL A 710 33.00 4.21 24.32
C VAL A 710 33.81 5.51 24.25
N PRO A 711 35.05 5.54 24.76
CA PRO A 711 35.82 6.79 24.82
C PRO A 711 36.12 7.34 23.42
N PRO A 712 36.02 8.66 23.20
CA PRO A 712 36.46 9.26 21.95
C PRO A 712 37.96 9.05 21.75
N GLY A 713 38.39 8.85 20.51
CA GLY A 713 39.75 8.51 20.12
C GLY A 713 40.12 7.03 20.28
N SER A 714 39.27 6.22 20.92
CA SER A 714 39.44 4.76 20.96
C SER A 714 39.20 4.14 19.58
N ILE A 715 39.70 2.92 19.40
CA ILE A 715 39.47 2.10 18.21
C ILE A 715 38.42 1.04 18.56
N TYR A 716 37.30 1.04 17.86
CA TYR A 716 36.29 0.01 17.93
C TYR A 716 36.41 -0.93 16.72
N SER A 717 36.53 -2.23 16.97
CA SER A 717 36.61 -3.24 15.91
C SER A 717 35.19 -3.71 15.59
N VAL A 718 34.69 -3.33 14.41
CA VAL A 718 33.39 -3.76 13.90
C VAL A 718 33.61 -5.00 13.03
N PRO A 719 33.09 -6.18 13.41
CA PRO A 719 33.27 -7.41 12.65
C PRO A 719 32.72 -7.33 11.22
N PRO A 720 33.05 -8.30 10.35
CA PRO A 720 32.43 -8.43 9.04
C PRO A 720 30.91 -8.40 9.14
N HIS A 721 30.28 -7.71 8.20
CA HIS A 721 28.82 -7.64 8.06
C HIS A 721 28.12 -7.17 9.33
N ALA A 722 28.52 -6.04 9.93
CA ALA A 722 27.96 -5.54 11.19
C ALA A 722 27.76 -4.02 11.21
N ILE A 723 26.84 -3.56 12.08
CA ILE A 723 26.60 -2.15 12.41
C ILE A 723 26.90 -1.92 13.89
N LEU A 724 27.59 -0.83 14.19
CA LEU A 724 27.72 -0.22 15.50
C LEU A 724 26.90 1.08 15.55
N ILE A 725 26.11 1.25 16.61
CA ILE A 725 25.37 2.48 16.91
C ILE A 725 25.77 2.97 18.30
N LEU A 726 26.33 4.18 18.35
CA LEU A 726 26.58 4.91 19.59
C LEU A 726 25.62 6.09 19.67
N VAL A 727 25.10 6.34 20.86
CA VAL A 727 24.27 7.50 21.18
C VAL A 727 24.94 8.25 22.31
N SER A 728 24.98 9.58 22.22
CA SER A 728 25.52 10.37 23.32
C SER A 728 24.55 10.40 24.50
N GLU A 729 25.03 10.56 25.73
CA GLU A 729 24.15 10.78 26.88
C GLU A 729 23.20 11.96 26.65
N GLY A 730 21.94 11.83 27.10
CA GLY A 730 20.86 12.81 26.94
C GLY A 730 21.00 14.05 27.82
#